data_AF-A0A209A787-F1
#
_entry.id   AF-A0A209A787-F1
#
_cell.length_a   1.000
_cell.length_b   1.000
_cell.length_c   1.000
_cell.angle_alpha   90.00
_cell.angle_beta   90.00
_cell.angle_gamma   90.00
#
_symmetry.space_group_name_H-M   'P 1'
#
loop_
_entity.id
_entity.type
_entity.pdbx_description
1 polymer ?
#
loop_
_entity_poly.entity_id
_entity_poly.type
_entity_poly.pdbx_seq_one_letter_code
_entity_poly.pdbx_strand_id
1 'polypeptide(L)'
;MVERVAVLPAALDALVTTLCHHVPDLAGALLPDIHRFSQKRMASGLLSAAFNTSLLAYNGCPLEFTTSSIKPQAVACTFDTFLPLPTQRRDIGTFSAENYPHASSDSSAPAASCFAHIARIQRPDTPTQALKFGSWLGRKYTAGGVKTKVYSEVPPSNQALLALYASPLNHANSDYPLHQLTAAGLSLLMIGYYPDNPDTPTEYYYQWHSAEITLADIANVMRLFGTERGFPPLAALLRQALANMPNPDEFPATTYGFSLVYNHQHQLESFSLFTMAPRFLGGNAQAAIKIDELLQHVAQPMPLLQALLKENVPLQFNVIGFTVDAQARCGISCTFSPQNDLWREVSLPDRNPPLPRDISLAAILQQQQSENGAFLSSVRTPDGQWHQDANAFVTAQVLRTLDYTEQTAPYIDRALDFLATCETRPGHFSFWPRHAHPRWMNGQMIDADIDDTAIITEMLYKFGRISPDAVRLTLIEMNGYQLQKVDARLAEPQHQWAECQTFHTWMKQNNEISQLDCCVNTNALILLYRFYGEQCVTLPAYYRIITMLNKAVIWSQNEYQRITQLTPYYAHPAEWLSTLEYAQNIGIDALSDIITPLKKWQFANGAGEIPLYRRHDGQYLWTSSYLSALRRCSVLYDTKDTYEHLS
;
A
#
# COMPACT_ATOMS: atom_id res chain seq x y z
N MET A 1 -22.05 19.70 -11.71
CA MET A 1 -21.26 19.50 -10.48
C MET A 1 -21.14 18.00 -10.29
N VAL A 2 -19.95 17.43 -10.42
CA VAL A 2 -19.75 15.97 -10.33
C VAL A 2 -19.48 15.64 -8.87
N GLU A 3 -20.34 14.83 -8.26
CA GLU A 3 -20.16 14.33 -6.90
C GLU A 3 -18.86 13.50 -6.84
N ARG A 4 -17.99 13.81 -5.86
CA ARG A 4 -16.78 13.01 -5.63
C ARG A 4 -17.10 11.82 -4.77
N VAL A 5 -16.48 10.69 -5.07
CA VAL A 5 -16.65 9.45 -4.32
C VAL A 5 -15.34 9.07 -3.63
N ALA A 6 -15.42 8.71 -2.36
CA ALA A 6 -14.38 8.01 -1.62
C ALA A 6 -14.80 6.56 -1.34
N VAL A 7 -13.89 5.77 -0.78
CA VAL A 7 -14.18 4.38 -0.40
C VAL A 7 -13.74 4.08 1.03
N LEU A 8 -14.45 3.15 1.66
CA LEU A 8 -14.11 2.55 2.94
C LEU A 8 -14.17 1.02 2.84
N PRO A 9 -13.36 0.27 3.60
CA PRO A 9 -13.55 -1.17 3.72
C PRO A 9 -14.98 -1.50 4.16
N ALA A 10 -15.68 -2.34 3.39
CA ALA A 10 -17.09 -2.63 3.64
C ALA A 10 -17.33 -3.29 5.01
N ALA A 11 -16.34 -4.06 5.49
CA ALA A 11 -16.39 -4.76 6.77
C ALA A 11 -16.20 -3.86 8.00
N LEU A 12 -15.71 -2.62 7.82
CA LEU A 12 -15.32 -1.75 8.94
C LEU A 12 -16.51 -1.41 9.85
N ASP A 13 -17.66 -1.06 9.27
CA ASP A 13 -18.83 -0.64 10.04
C ASP A 13 -19.42 -1.81 10.82
N ALA A 14 -19.51 -2.99 10.20
CA ALA A 14 -19.97 -4.22 10.87
C ALA A 14 -19.05 -4.53 12.06
N LEU A 15 -17.73 -4.53 11.83
CA LEU A 15 -16.72 -4.76 12.87
C LEU A 15 -16.89 -3.84 14.08
N VAL A 16 -16.98 -2.52 13.85
CA VAL A 16 -17.08 -1.55 14.95
C VAL A 16 -18.44 -1.61 15.62
N THR A 17 -19.53 -1.82 14.86
CA THR A 17 -20.89 -1.93 15.41
C THR A 17 -21.02 -3.14 16.31
N THR A 18 -20.54 -4.32 15.90
CA THR A 18 -20.56 -5.53 16.72
C THR A 18 -19.77 -5.36 18.01
N LEU A 19 -18.57 -4.75 17.95
CA LEU A 19 -17.77 -4.47 19.14
C LEU A 19 -18.50 -3.53 20.12
N CYS A 20 -19.09 -2.44 19.62
CA CYS A 20 -19.86 -1.49 20.41
C CYS A 20 -21.17 -2.09 20.94
N HIS A 21 -21.78 -3.04 20.24
CA HIS A 21 -22.97 -3.74 20.74
C HIS A 21 -22.65 -4.59 21.96
N HIS A 22 -21.52 -5.31 21.92
CA HIS A 22 -21.11 -6.20 23.00
C HIS A 22 -20.46 -5.49 24.19
N VAL A 23 -19.85 -4.32 23.96
CA VAL A 23 -19.33 -3.45 25.02
C VAL A 23 -19.79 -2.00 24.76
N PRO A 24 -21.03 -1.66 25.15
CA PRO A 24 -21.63 -0.34 24.87
C PRO A 24 -20.78 0.85 25.32
N ASP A 25 -20.06 0.70 26.44
CA ASP A 25 -19.19 1.74 26.99
C ASP A 25 -18.05 2.15 26.04
N LEU A 26 -17.70 1.31 25.04
CA LEU A 26 -16.67 1.66 24.06
C LEU A 26 -17.18 2.66 23.02
N ALA A 27 -18.49 2.71 22.75
CA ALA A 27 -19.07 3.49 21.66
C ALA A 27 -18.71 4.98 21.75
N GLY A 28 -18.69 5.53 22.97
CA GLY A 28 -18.38 6.94 23.21
C GLY A 28 -16.96 7.37 22.83
N ALA A 29 -16.03 6.43 22.67
CA ALA A 29 -14.64 6.72 22.31
C ALA A 29 -14.17 6.04 21.02
N LEU A 30 -14.56 4.78 20.79
CA LEU A 30 -14.14 4.02 19.61
C LEU A 30 -14.73 4.61 18.32
N LEU A 31 -16.03 4.92 18.28
CA LEU A 31 -16.67 5.48 17.09
C LEU A 31 -16.07 6.83 16.67
N PRO A 32 -15.86 7.80 17.59
CA PRO A 32 -15.16 9.04 17.25
C PRO A 32 -13.73 8.84 16.73
N ASP A 33 -12.96 7.91 17.32
CA ASP A 33 -11.60 7.62 16.88
C ASP A 33 -11.58 7.04 15.45
N ILE A 34 -12.46 6.06 15.17
CA ILE A 34 -12.62 5.47 13.82
C ILE A 34 -13.08 6.52 12.81
N HIS A 35 -14.05 7.36 13.17
CA HIS A 35 -14.55 8.42 12.30
C HIS A 35 -13.44 9.41 11.93
N ARG A 36 -12.73 9.94 12.93
CA ARG A 36 -11.61 10.88 12.74
C ARG A 36 -10.50 10.27 11.87
N PHE A 37 -10.16 9.01 12.14
CA PHE A 37 -9.19 8.27 11.34
C PHE A 37 -9.63 8.15 9.88
N SER A 38 -10.83 7.62 9.63
CA SER A 38 -11.38 7.40 8.30
C SER A 38 -11.54 8.70 7.48
N GLN A 39 -11.92 9.80 8.13
CA GLN A 39 -12.13 11.10 7.47
C GLN A 39 -10.88 11.59 6.72
N LYS A 40 -9.67 11.47 7.32
CA LYS A 40 -8.41 11.87 6.68
C LYS A 40 -8.13 11.05 5.42
N ARG A 41 -8.42 9.75 5.45
CA ARG A 41 -8.22 8.85 4.30
C ARG A 41 -9.21 9.14 3.19
N MET A 42 -10.49 9.29 3.51
CA MET A 42 -11.51 9.65 2.53
C MET A 42 -11.19 10.99 1.85
N ALA A 43 -10.72 11.98 2.62
CA ALA A 43 -10.34 13.29 2.09
C ALA A 43 -9.06 13.27 1.24
N SER A 44 -8.23 12.21 1.31
CA SER A 44 -6.95 12.15 0.61
C SER A 44 -7.06 11.97 -0.90
N GLY A 45 -8.19 11.43 -1.40
CA GLY A 45 -8.34 11.07 -2.81
C GLY A 45 -7.55 9.83 -3.25
N LEU A 46 -6.92 9.10 -2.32
CA LEU A 46 -6.14 7.90 -2.63
C LEU A 46 -7.00 6.63 -2.75
N LEU A 47 -8.29 6.70 -2.43
CA LEU A 47 -9.23 5.56 -2.42
C LEU A 47 -8.68 4.35 -1.65
N SER A 48 -8.68 3.15 -2.24
CA SER A 48 -8.19 1.94 -1.57
C SER A 48 -6.71 1.99 -1.20
N ALA A 49 -5.89 2.77 -1.90
CA ALA A 49 -4.47 2.91 -1.56
C ALA A 49 -4.28 3.51 -0.15
N ALA A 50 -5.20 4.35 0.33
CA ALA A 50 -5.19 4.85 1.71
C ALA A 50 -5.40 3.77 2.77
N PHE A 51 -5.86 2.59 2.36
CA PHE A 51 -6.25 1.49 3.24
C PHE A 51 -5.49 0.19 2.98
N ASN A 52 -4.65 0.08 1.94
CA ASN A 52 -3.99 -1.18 1.57
C ASN A 52 -2.46 -1.11 1.52
N THR A 53 -1.88 -0.09 2.14
CA THR A 53 -0.45 0.21 2.01
C THR A 53 0.26 0.38 3.34
N SER A 54 -0.38 0.16 4.48
CA SER A 54 0.30 0.24 5.78
C SER A 54 1.14 -1.02 6.04
N LEU A 55 2.19 -0.89 6.86
CA LEU A 55 2.90 -2.04 7.43
C LEU A 55 2.25 -2.57 8.71
N LEU A 56 1.17 -1.92 9.16
CA LEU A 56 0.51 -2.28 10.42
C LEU A 56 -0.15 -3.67 10.31
N ALA A 57 -1.04 -3.86 9.35
CA ALA A 57 -1.75 -5.12 9.15
C ALA A 57 -1.20 -5.93 7.96
N TYR A 58 -1.41 -7.25 8.00
CA TYR A 58 -0.97 -8.18 6.95
C TYR A 58 -1.57 -7.85 5.56
N ASN A 59 -2.82 -7.40 5.52
CA ASN A 59 -3.49 -6.98 4.28
C ASN A 59 -3.21 -5.52 3.89
N GLY A 60 -2.22 -4.87 4.50
CA GLY A 60 -1.93 -3.46 4.28
C GLY A 60 -2.90 -2.49 4.97
N CYS A 61 -3.83 -2.99 5.79
CA CYS A 61 -4.78 -2.15 6.52
C CYS A 61 -4.06 -1.23 7.52
N PRO A 62 -4.31 0.09 7.49
CA PRO A 62 -3.74 1.03 8.46
C PRO A 62 -4.45 1.01 9.81
N LEU A 63 -5.32 0.02 10.04
CA LEU A 63 -6.17 -0.12 11.21
C LEU A 63 -6.14 -1.59 11.67
N GLU A 64 -5.85 -1.79 12.95
CA GLU A 64 -5.89 -3.11 13.58
C GLU A 64 -6.62 -3.09 14.91
N PHE A 65 -7.27 -4.19 15.23
CA PHE A 65 -7.93 -4.44 16.50
C PHE A 65 -7.30 -5.66 17.14
N THR A 66 -7.08 -5.61 18.46
CA THR A 66 -6.59 -6.74 19.24
C THR A 66 -7.54 -7.02 20.39
N THR A 67 -7.90 -8.30 20.53
CA THR A 67 -8.57 -8.84 21.71
C THR A 67 -7.66 -9.87 22.38
N SER A 68 -7.85 -10.11 23.68
CA SER A 68 -7.02 -11.08 24.42
C SER A 68 -7.82 -11.79 25.51
N SER A 69 -7.49 -13.06 25.74
CA SER A 69 -8.07 -13.84 26.84
C SER A 69 -7.67 -13.34 28.24
N ILE A 70 -6.56 -12.59 28.37
CA ILE A 70 -6.13 -11.99 29.64
C ILE A 70 -7.06 -10.83 30.05
N LYS A 71 -7.55 -10.08 29.05
CA LYS A 71 -8.46 -8.94 29.23
C LYS A 71 -9.66 -9.10 28.29
N PRO A 72 -10.56 -10.06 28.58
CA PRO A 72 -11.57 -10.53 27.62
C PRO A 72 -12.62 -9.47 27.24
N GLN A 73 -12.73 -8.40 28.01
CA GLN A 73 -13.65 -7.27 27.78
C GLN A 73 -12.95 -6.01 27.26
N ALA A 74 -11.64 -6.08 26.98
CA ALA A 74 -10.87 -4.96 26.46
C ALA A 74 -10.63 -5.12 24.95
N VAL A 75 -10.63 -4.00 24.25
CA VAL A 75 -10.22 -3.92 22.85
C VAL A 75 -9.06 -2.94 22.75
N ALA A 76 -7.98 -3.34 22.09
CA ALA A 76 -6.97 -2.40 21.64
C ALA A 76 -7.22 -2.11 20.16
N CYS A 77 -7.07 -0.86 19.74
CA CYS A 77 -7.07 -0.45 18.35
C CYS A 77 -5.76 0.28 18.04
N THR A 78 -5.09 -0.08 16.95
CA THR A 78 -3.87 0.57 16.49
C THR A 78 -4.12 1.22 15.14
N PHE A 79 -3.62 2.44 14.97
CA PHE A 79 -3.83 3.29 13.80
C PHE A 79 -2.47 3.73 13.24
N ASP A 80 -2.21 3.45 11.97
CA ASP A 80 -1.16 4.13 11.21
C ASP A 80 -1.71 5.47 10.75
N THR A 81 -1.40 6.57 11.45
CA THR A 81 -2.07 7.86 11.20
C THR A 81 -1.57 8.56 9.92
N PHE A 82 -0.49 8.07 9.32
CA PHE A 82 0.05 8.58 8.08
C PHE A 82 -0.76 8.09 6.87
N LEU A 83 -0.63 8.81 5.77
CA LEU A 83 -1.06 8.41 4.43
C LEU A 83 0.16 7.83 3.70
N PRO A 84 -0.03 7.03 2.64
CA PRO A 84 1.08 6.53 1.84
C PRO A 84 1.54 7.60 0.84
N LEU A 85 2.17 8.66 1.36
CA LEU A 85 2.76 9.73 0.57
C LEU A 85 4.28 9.81 0.84
N PRO A 86 5.15 9.82 -0.19
CA PRO A 86 6.60 9.98 -0.03
C PRO A 86 6.97 11.31 0.62
N THR A 87 6.17 12.36 0.37
CA THR A 87 6.38 13.70 0.94
C THR A 87 6.01 13.78 2.42
N GLN A 88 5.23 12.83 2.93
CA GLN A 88 4.83 12.82 4.33
C GLN A 88 5.92 12.18 5.20
N ARG A 89 6.56 13.03 6.01
CA ARG A 89 7.53 12.56 7.00
C ARG A 89 6.84 11.72 8.07
N ARG A 90 7.47 10.59 8.41
CA ARG A 90 6.95 9.62 9.40
C ARG A 90 7.60 9.73 10.78
N ASP A 91 8.42 10.76 11.00
CA ASP A 91 9.07 10.99 12.29
C ASP A 91 8.06 11.32 13.41
N ILE A 92 8.50 11.13 14.66
CA ILE A 92 7.68 11.40 15.84
C ILE A 92 7.20 12.86 15.95
N GLY A 93 7.92 13.83 15.37
CA GLY A 93 7.51 15.23 15.37
C GLY A 93 6.27 15.46 14.52
N THR A 94 6.26 14.87 13.32
CA THR A 94 5.06 14.87 12.47
C THR A 94 3.90 14.12 13.14
N PHE A 95 4.18 12.96 13.76
CA PHE A 95 3.18 12.22 14.52
C PHE A 95 2.58 13.03 15.68
N SER A 96 3.43 13.71 16.47
CA SER A 96 2.98 14.48 17.64
C SER A 96 2.18 15.71 17.25
N ALA A 97 2.55 16.38 16.15
CA ALA A 97 1.80 17.53 15.64
C ALA A 97 0.36 17.13 15.25
N GLU A 98 0.19 15.95 14.65
CA GLU A 98 -1.13 15.46 14.22
C GLU A 98 -1.98 14.88 15.36
N ASN A 99 -1.36 14.12 16.29
CA ASN A 99 -2.10 13.33 17.28
C ASN A 99 -2.07 13.91 18.69
N TYR A 100 -1.10 14.78 18.99
CA TYR A 100 -0.85 15.39 20.30
C TYR A 100 -0.58 16.90 20.17
N PRO A 101 -1.53 17.69 19.62
CA PRO A 101 -1.29 19.12 19.36
C PRO A 101 -0.90 19.88 20.63
N HIS A 102 -1.42 19.49 21.79
CA HIS A 102 -1.07 20.10 23.08
C HIS A 102 0.39 19.88 23.48
N ALA A 103 0.96 18.69 23.23
CA ALA A 103 2.37 18.41 23.49
C ALA A 103 3.31 19.18 22.55
N SER A 104 2.81 19.60 21.38
CA SER A 104 3.56 20.45 20.45
C SER A 104 3.56 21.92 20.88
N SER A 105 2.50 22.37 21.59
CA SER A 105 2.38 23.74 22.09
C SER A 105 2.93 23.96 23.50
N ASP A 106 2.97 22.91 24.32
CA ASP A 106 3.41 22.96 25.71
C ASP A 106 4.54 21.95 25.96
N SER A 107 5.77 22.47 26.06
CA SER A 107 6.97 21.66 26.31
C SER A 107 7.06 21.09 27.72
N SER A 108 6.20 21.54 28.65
CA SER A 108 6.14 21.01 30.02
C SER A 108 5.26 19.76 30.14
N ALA A 109 4.46 19.45 29.13
CA ALA A 109 3.63 18.25 29.11
C ALA A 109 4.51 16.97 29.13
N PRO A 110 4.16 15.93 29.92
CA PRO A 110 4.93 14.67 29.98
C PRO A 110 5.18 14.05 28.59
N ALA A 111 4.19 14.13 27.71
CA ALA A 111 4.27 13.65 26.34
C ALA A 111 5.35 14.35 25.51
N ALA A 112 5.57 15.66 25.71
CA ALA A 112 6.57 16.43 24.96
C ALA A 112 7.99 15.92 25.24
N SER A 113 8.31 15.65 26.51
CA SER A 113 9.58 15.04 26.89
C SER A 113 9.75 13.66 26.27
N CYS A 114 8.72 12.80 26.33
CA CYS A 114 8.75 11.47 25.73
C CYS A 114 9.06 11.54 24.22
N PHE A 115 8.36 12.41 23.49
CA PHE A 115 8.58 12.57 22.04
C PHE A 115 9.96 13.13 21.70
N ALA A 116 10.54 13.99 22.54
CA ALA A 116 11.92 14.45 22.37
C ALA A 116 12.94 13.31 22.48
N HIS A 117 12.71 12.32 23.35
CA HIS A 117 13.56 11.13 23.45
C HIS A 117 13.39 10.22 22.22
N ILE A 118 12.16 9.97 21.78
CA ILE A 118 11.90 9.21 20.56
C ILE A 118 12.53 9.87 19.34
N ALA A 119 12.52 11.20 19.24
CA ALA A 119 13.15 11.91 18.13
C ALA A 119 14.67 11.68 18.08
N ARG A 120 15.32 11.43 19.22
CA ARG A 120 16.73 11.04 19.27
C ARG A 120 16.93 9.58 18.86
N ILE A 121 16.04 8.68 19.28
CA ILE A 121 16.05 7.25 18.91
C ILE A 121 15.84 7.07 17.40
N GLN A 122 14.91 7.81 16.81
CA GLN A 122 14.57 7.78 15.40
C GLN A 122 15.52 8.58 14.50
N ARG A 123 16.56 9.20 15.07
CA ARG A 123 17.52 9.98 14.30
C ARG A 123 18.26 9.02 13.36
N PRO A 124 18.25 9.27 12.05
CA PRO A 124 18.91 8.39 11.10
C PRO A 124 20.44 8.49 11.22
N ASP A 125 21.13 7.38 11.00
CA ASP A 125 22.60 7.34 10.97
C ASP A 125 23.14 7.92 9.65
N THR A 126 22.36 7.82 8.57
CA THR A 126 22.69 8.34 7.25
C THR A 126 21.53 9.13 6.68
N PRO A 127 21.76 10.13 5.81
CA PRO A 127 20.66 10.90 5.19
C PRO A 127 19.66 10.05 4.39
N THR A 128 20.07 8.84 3.98
CA THR A 128 19.28 7.91 3.19
C THR A 128 18.49 6.89 4.02
N GLN A 129 18.74 6.81 5.34
CA GLN A 129 18.00 5.89 6.21
C GLN A 129 16.65 6.51 6.59
N ALA A 130 15.59 6.09 5.90
CA ALA A 130 14.23 6.49 6.22
C ALA A 130 13.58 5.53 7.24
N LEU A 131 12.65 6.04 8.04
CA LEU A 131 11.76 5.24 8.87
C LEU A 131 10.77 4.48 7.97
N LYS A 132 10.57 3.20 8.24
CA LYS A 132 9.64 2.34 7.48
C LYS A 132 8.18 2.66 7.78
N PHE A 133 7.85 2.80 9.06
CA PHE A 133 6.50 3.12 9.53
C PHE A 133 6.46 4.29 10.51
N GLY A 134 7.57 4.58 11.20
CA GLY A 134 7.70 5.73 12.08
C GLY A 134 7.01 5.51 13.42
N SER A 135 5.78 6.00 13.58
CA SER A 135 5.00 5.77 14.81
C SER A 135 3.53 5.49 14.55
N TRP A 136 2.95 4.61 15.36
CA TRP A 136 1.53 4.26 15.35
C TRP A 136 0.84 4.67 16.64
N LEU A 137 -0.43 5.05 16.51
CA LEU A 137 -1.29 5.41 17.63
C LEU A 137 -2.04 4.17 18.10
N GLY A 138 -1.81 3.73 19.34
CA GLY A 138 -2.55 2.69 20.02
C GLY A 138 -3.57 3.26 21.00
N ARG A 139 -4.80 2.73 20.98
CA ARG A 139 -5.89 3.10 21.88
C ARG A 139 -6.39 1.85 22.57
N LYS A 140 -6.32 1.80 23.89
CA LYS A 140 -6.81 0.68 24.70
C LYS A 140 -8.14 1.07 25.34
N TYR A 141 -9.21 0.47 24.86
CA TYR A 141 -10.58 0.72 25.31
C TYR A 141 -10.96 -0.31 26.37
N THR A 142 -11.37 0.19 27.54
CA THR A 142 -11.84 -0.61 28.67
C THR A 142 -13.03 0.09 29.33
N ALA A 143 -13.78 -0.61 30.17
CA ALA A 143 -14.83 0.00 30.98
C ALA A 143 -14.30 1.14 31.90
N GLY A 144 -13.03 1.07 32.30
CA GLY A 144 -12.37 2.10 33.11
C GLY A 144 -11.86 3.31 32.32
N GLY A 145 -12.15 3.40 31.03
CA GLY A 145 -11.74 4.48 30.14
C GLY A 145 -10.72 4.06 29.08
N VAL A 146 -10.17 5.07 28.39
CA VAL A 146 -9.26 4.89 27.26
C VAL A 146 -7.83 5.28 27.64
N LYS A 147 -6.88 4.41 27.36
CA LYS A 147 -5.44 4.71 27.46
C LYS A 147 -4.82 4.82 26.08
N THR A 148 -3.96 5.81 25.89
CA THR A 148 -3.22 5.99 24.64
C THR A 148 -1.80 5.45 24.79
N LYS A 149 -1.44 4.50 23.94
CA LYS A 149 -0.10 3.92 23.81
C LYS A 149 0.45 4.34 22.46
N VAL A 150 1.72 4.69 22.36
CA VAL A 150 2.39 4.98 21.08
C VAL A 150 3.38 3.88 20.81
N TYR A 151 3.40 3.38 19.58
CA TYR A 151 4.39 2.44 19.09
C TYR A 151 5.35 3.20 18.18
N SER A 152 6.65 3.23 18.50
CA SER A 152 7.63 3.97 17.72
C SER A 152 8.73 3.05 17.25
N GLU A 153 9.00 3.12 15.95
CA GLU A 153 10.08 2.42 15.27
C GLU A 153 11.43 2.74 15.92
N VAL A 154 12.23 1.69 16.12
CA VAL A 154 13.63 1.78 16.51
C VAL A 154 14.45 1.37 15.29
N PRO A 155 15.16 2.30 14.64
CA PRO A 155 16.04 1.95 13.52
C PRO A 155 17.07 0.89 13.96
N PRO A 156 17.44 -0.07 13.10
CA PRO A 156 18.37 -1.14 13.45
C PRO A 156 19.82 -0.62 13.46
N SER A 157 20.13 0.33 14.36
CA SER A 157 21.45 0.93 14.49
C SER A 157 21.93 1.02 15.93
N ASN A 158 23.25 1.05 16.09
CA ASN A 158 23.89 1.24 17.39
C ASN A 158 23.50 2.59 18.00
N GLN A 159 23.38 3.64 17.18
CA GLN A 159 23.00 4.97 17.65
C GLN A 159 21.58 4.98 18.22
N ALA A 160 20.62 4.34 17.54
CA ALA A 160 19.25 4.24 18.01
C ALA A 160 19.16 3.48 19.34
N LEU A 161 19.88 2.35 19.49
CA LEU A 161 19.92 1.59 20.73
C LEU A 161 20.58 2.37 21.88
N LEU A 162 21.71 3.03 21.64
CA LEU A 162 22.36 3.88 22.66
C LEU A 162 21.45 5.03 23.10
N ALA A 163 20.75 5.66 22.17
CA ALA A 163 19.78 6.70 22.47
C ALA A 163 18.59 6.17 23.28
N LEU A 164 18.14 4.94 23.01
CA LEU A 164 17.11 4.26 23.78
C LEU A 164 17.60 3.97 25.19
N TYR A 165 18.79 3.39 25.36
CA TYR A 165 19.31 3.01 26.66
C TYR A 165 19.60 4.20 27.57
N ALA A 166 19.99 5.34 26.99
CA ALA A 166 20.14 6.61 27.70
C ALA A 166 18.81 7.34 27.97
N SER A 167 17.67 6.82 27.48
CA SER A 167 16.37 7.46 27.64
C SER A 167 15.65 6.99 28.92
N PRO A 168 14.77 7.83 29.50
CA PRO A 168 13.92 7.41 30.61
C PRO A 168 12.88 6.35 30.20
N LEU A 169 12.74 6.06 28.90
CA LEU A 169 11.89 4.98 28.39
C LEU A 169 12.59 3.62 28.48
N ASN A 170 13.89 3.57 28.84
CA ASN A 170 14.59 2.31 29.07
C ASN A 170 14.20 1.72 30.43
N HIS A 171 13.14 0.93 30.42
CA HIS A 171 12.74 0.11 31.57
C HIS A 171 13.37 -1.29 31.54
N ALA A 172 14.12 -1.66 30.50
CA ALA A 172 14.83 -2.93 30.49
C ALA A 172 15.87 -2.96 31.63
N ASN A 173 16.09 -4.16 32.18
CA ASN A 173 17.06 -4.41 33.24
C ASN A 173 18.49 -4.62 32.72
N SER A 174 18.68 -4.63 31.40
CA SER A 174 19.96 -4.87 30.73
C SER A 174 19.95 -4.21 29.36
N ASP A 175 21.10 -3.66 28.98
CA ASP A 175 21.35 -3.14 27.64
C ASP A 175 21.88 -4.28 26.76
N TYR A 176 21.19 -4.57 25.67
CA TYR A 176 21.55 -5.65 24.75
C TYR A 176 22.20 -5.06 23.50
N PRO A 177 23.54 -5.03 23.41
CA PRO A 177 24.21 -4.40 22.28
C PRO A 177 23.81 -5.06 20.96
N LEU A 178 23.78 -4.27 19.88
CA LEU A 178 23.27 -4.71 18.57
C LEU A 178 23.88 -6.04 18.10
N HIS A 179 25.20 -6.20 18.26
CA HIS A 179 25.90 -7.41 17.84
C HIS A 179 25.38 -8.68 18.54
N GLN A 180 24.98 -8.60 19.81
CA GLN A 180 24.43 -9.74 20.54
C GLN A 180 23.03 -10.08 20.05
N LEU A 181 22.19 -9.07 19.79
CA LEU A 181 20.87 -9.25 19.20
C LEU A 181 20.99 -9.88 17.80
N THR A 182 21.85 -9.33 16.94
CA THR A 182 22.08 -9.85 15.58
C THR A 182 22.63 -11.28 15.60
N ALA A 183 23.55 -11.60 16.52
CA ALA A 183 24.06 -12.97 16.67
C ALA A 183 22.98 -13.98 17.09
N ALA A 184 21.94 -13.52 17.80
CA ALA A 184 20.76 -14.32 18.13
C ALA A 184 19.68 -14.31 17.03
N GLY A 185 19.94 -13.66 15.89
CA GLY A 185 18.97 -13.50 14.81
C GLY A 185 17.83 -12.54 15.15
N LEU A 186 18.06 -11.56 16.02
CA LEU A 186 17.04 -10.65 16.53
C LEU A 186 17.26 -9.21 16.07
N SER A 187 16.18 -8.44 15.97
CA SER A 187 16.24 -6.98 15.85
C SER A 187 15.10 -6.34 16.61
N LEU A 188 15.40 -5.32 17.41
CA LEU A 188 14.38 -4.49 18.05
C LEU A 188 13.71 -3.64 16.97
N LEU A 189 12.42 -3.89 16.71
CA LEU A 189 11.64 -3.22 15.67
C LEU A 189 11.04 -1.91 16.18
N MET A 190 10.45 -1.94 17.38
CA MET A 190 9.76 -0.80 17.97
C MET A 190 9.65 -0.93 19.48
N ILE A 191 9.35 0.19 20.13
CA ILE A 191 8.91 0.23 21.52
C ILE A 191 7.50 0.78 21.63
N GLY A 192 6.74 0.27 22.59
CA GLY A 192 5.41 0.71 22.93
C GLY A 192 5.36 1.34 24.33
N TYR A 193 4.95 2.60 24.42
CA TYR A 193 5.00 3.39 25.66
C TYR A 193 3.75 4.30 25.78
N TYR A 194 3.48 4.85 26.98
CA TYR A 194 2.34 5.75 27.19
C TYR A 194 2.86 7.17 27.44
N PRO A 195 2.80 8.08 26.44
CA PRO A 195 3.45 9.39 26.53
C PRO A 195 2.89 10.27 27.66
N ASP A 196 1.63 10.10 28.01
CA ASP A 196 0.97 10.87 29.08
C ASP A 196 1.30 10.34 30.48
N ASN A 197 1.85 9.12 30.59
CA ASN A 197 2.15 8.46 31.85
C ASN A 197 3.48 7.69 31.74
N PRO A 198 4.63 8.38 31.74
CA PRO A 198 5.94 7.77 31.46
C PRO A 198 6.32 6.66 32.45
N ASP A 199 5.81 6.67 33.69
CA ASP A 199 6.07 5.63 34.69
C ASP A 199 5.31 4.30 34.45
N THR A 200 4.51 4.24 33.38
CA THR A 200 3.81 3.00 33.00
C THR A 200 4.75 2.05 32.25
N PRO A 201 4.44 0.74 32.21
CA PRO A 201 5.31 -0.24 31.57
C PRO A 201 5.60 0.05 30.08
N THR A 202 6.85 -0.16 29.69
CA THR A 202 7.33 -0.07 28.31
C THR A 202 7.42 -1.46 27.72
N GLU A 203 6.97 -1.61 26.47
CA GLU A 203 6.99 -2.87 25.74
C GLU A 203 7.97 -2.82 24.58
N TYR A 204 8.84 -3.82 24.46
CA TYR A 204 9.88 -3.89 23.43
C TYR A 204 9.54 -5.00 22.46
N TYR A 205 9.42 -4.69 21.16
CA TYR A 205 9.02 -5.64 20.13
C TYR A 205 10.21 -6.05 19.28
N TYR A 206 10.56 -7.33 19.31
CA TYR A 206 11.66 -7.90 18.55
C TYR A 206 11.13 -8.70 17.36
N GLN A 207 11.72 -8.47 16.19
CA GLN A 207 11.60 -9.36 15.05
C GLN A 207 12.64 -10.47 15.15
N TRP A 208 12.22 -11.69 14.82
CA TRP A 208 13.10 -12.84 14.70
C TRP A 208 13.40 -13.13 13.23
N HIS A 209 14.66 -13.04 12.83
CA HIS A 209 15.14 -13.30 11.48
C HIS A 209 15.38 -14.79 11.23
N SER A 210 14.41 -15.61 11.62
CA SER A 210 14.33 -17.02 11.26
C SER A 210 12.90 -17.34 10.85
N ALA A 211 12.72 -17.93 9.67
CA ALA A 211 11.40 -18.37 9.21
C ALA A 211 10.93 -19.63 9.96
N GLU A 212 11.86 -20.40 10.53
CA GLU A 212 11.62 -21.62 11.27
C GLU A 212 12.09 -21.43 12.71
N ILE A 213 11.25 -21.77 13.68
CA ILE A 213 11.60 -21.71 15.10
C ILE A 213 11.19 -23.00 15.79
N THR A 214 11.92 -23.38 16.84
CA THR A 214 11.58 -24.51 17.69
C THR A 214 11.27 -24.06 19.13
N LEU A 215 10.68 -24.96 19.92
CA LEU A 215 10.56 -24.74 21.37
C LEU A 215 11.92 -24.51 22.04
N ALA A 216 13.00 -25.14 21.54
CA ALA A 216 14.35 -24.94 22.07
C ALA A 216 14.87 -23.55 21.77
N ASP A 217 14.61 -23.03 20.57
CA ASP A 217 14.97 -21.66 20.19
C ASP A 217 14.24 -20.65 21.07
N ILE A 218 12.94 -20.85 21.28
CA ILE A 218 12.13 -19.99 22.17
C ILE A 218 12.71 -20.00 23.58
N ALA A 219 13.06 -21.17 24.12
CA ALA A 219 13.69 -21.28 25.43
C ALA A 219 15.05 -20.56 25.50
N ASN A 220 15.85 -20.63 24.44
CA ASN A 220 17.14 -19.96 24.35
C ASN A 220 16.98 -18.43 24.33
N VAL A 221 16.02 -17.92 23.56
CA VAL A 221 15.68 -16.49 23.53
C VAL A 221 15.15 -16.05 24.90
N MET A 222 14.24 -16.80 25.51
CA MET A 222 13.75 -16.47 26.85
C MET A 222 14.90 -16.43 27.87
N ARG A 223 15.85 -17.36 27.82
CA ARG A 223 17.05 -17.35 28.66
C ARG A 223 17.94 -16.13 28.40
N LEU A 224 18.10 -15.71 27.14
CA LEU A 224 18.87 -14.51 26.79
C LEU A 224 18.34 -13.26 27.52
N PHE A 225 17.02 -13.16 27.70
CA PHE A 225 16.36 -12.06 28.38
C PHE A 225 16.01 -12.35 29.86
N GLY A 226 16.49 -13.45 30.43
CA GLY A 226 16.24 -13.83 31.83
C GLY A 226 14.78 -14.17 32.14
N THR A 227 14.04 -14.69 31.16
CA THR A 227 12.60 -14.99 31.26
C THR A 227 12.29 -16.48 31.31
N GLU A 228 13.31 -17.34 31.45
CA GLU A 228 13.20 -18.81 31.32
C GLU A 228 12.21 -19.46 32.30
N ARG A 229 11.91 -18.81 33.43
CA ARG A 229 10.88 -19.29 34.39
C ARG A 229 9.48 -19.34 33.78
N GLY A 230 9.18 -18.46 32.82
CA GLY A 230 7.90 -18.44 32.12
C GLY A 230 7.79 -19.47 30.99
N PHE A 231 8.89 -20.14 30.63
CA PHE A 231 8.90 -21.03 29.47
C PHE A 231 8.02 -22.29 29.64
N PRO A 232 8.03 -23.02 30.77
CA PRO A 232 7.23 -24.24 30.90
C PRO A 232 5.71 -24.06 30.62
N PRO A 233 5.02 -23.06 31.21
CA PRO A 233 3.60 -22.86 30.92
C PRO A 233 3.36 -22.33 29.49
N LEU A 234 4.25 -21.48 28.95
CA LEU A 234 4.17 -21.02 27.56
C LEU A 234 4.32 -22.19 26.58
N ALA A 235 5.30 -23.07 26.79
CA ALA A 235 5.53 -24.24 25.96
C ALA A 235 4.35 -25.21 25.98
N ALA A 236 3.64 -25.33 27.11
CA ALA A 236 2.42 -26.11 27.18
C ALA A 236 1.30 -25.52 26.30
N LEU A 237 1.10 -24.20 26.36
CA LEU A 237 0.14 -23.51 25.50
C LEU A 237 0.51 -23.62 24.01
N LEU A 238 1.78 -23.46 23.67
CA LEU A 238 2.26 -23.58 22.27
C LEU A 238 2.04 -24.98 21.71
N ARG A 239 2.30 -26.04 22.49
CA ARG A 239 2.00 -27.42 22.06
C ARG A 239 0.51 -27.62 21.77
N GLN A 240 -0.37 -27.04 22.60
CA GLN A 240 -1.82 -27.11 22.35
C GLN A 240 -2.21 -26.34 21.07
N ALA A 241 -1.58 -25.20 20.80
CA ALA A 241 -1.79 -24.46 19.56
C ALA A 241 -1.30 -25.25 18.33
N LEU A 242 -0.16 -25.93 18.43
CA LEU A 242 0.39 -26.75 17.35
C LEU A 242 -0.43 -28.03 17.11
N ALA A 243 -1.02 -28.63 18.15
CA ALA A 243 -1.84 -29.83 18.02
C ALA A 243 -3.01 -29.69 17.01
N ASN A 244 -3.45 -28.47 16.75
CA ASN A 244 -4.50 -28.14 15.78
C ASN A 244 -3.96 -27.76 14.38
N MET A 245 -2.65 -27.93 14.14
CA MET A 245 -1.98 -27.64 12.86
C MET A 245 -1.72 -28.92 12.05
N PRO A 246 -1.52 -28.79 10.71
CA PRO A 246 -1.29 -29.96 9.85
C PRO A 246 -0.10 -30.82 10.27
N ASN A 247 0.94 -30.20 10.85
CA ASN A 247 2.10 -30.85 11.45
C ASN A 247 2.11 -30.52 12.96
N PRO A 248 1.56 -31.40 13.83
CA PRO A 248 1.33 -31.11 15.25
C PRO A 248 2.55 -30.78 16.10
N ASP A 249 3.76 -31.08 15.61
CA ASP A 249 5.02 -30.91 16.32
C ASP A 249 5.94 -29.84 15.69
N GLU A 250 5.51 -29.19 14.61
CA GLU A 250 6.33 -28.25 13.84
C GLU A 250 5.68 -26.87 13.77
N PHE A 251 6.47 -25.84 14.07
CA PHE A 251 6.06 -24.47 13.83
C PHE A 251 6.03 -24.18 12.31
N PRO A 252 4.92 -23.66 11.77
CA PRO A 252 4.84 -23.28 10.36
C PRO A 252 5.91 -22.26 9.96
N ALA A 253 6.45 -22.36 8.75
CA ALA A 253 7.40 -21.37 8.25
C ALA A 253 6.72 -20.00 8.06
N THR A 254 7.13 -18.99 8.84
CA THR A 254 6.54 -17.65 8.82
C THR A 254 7.41 -16.63 9.56
N THR A 255 7.00 -15.36 9.59
CA THR A 255 7.62 -14.34 10.43
C THR A 255 7.20 -14.52 11.89
N TYR A 256 8.18 -14.70 12.75
CA TYR A 256 8.02 -14.70 14.20
C TYR A 256 8.61 -13.44 14.81
N GLY A 257 8.05 -13.06 15.95
CA GLY A 257 8.61 -12.05 16.82
C GLY A 257 8.16 -12.27 18.25
N PHE A 258 8.68 -11.47 19.16
CA PHE A 258 8.22 -11.49 20.55
C PHE A 258 8.26 -10.09 21.16
N SER A 259 7.50 -9.89 22.23
CA SER A 259 7.56 -8.69 23.03
C SER A 259 7.93 -8.96 24.48
N LEU A 260 8.62 -8.00 25.08
CA LEU A 260 8.96 -7.96 26.50
C LEU A 260 8.34 -6.72 27.12
N VAL A 261 7.64 -6.86 28.23
CA VAL A 261 7.08 -5.73 28.99
C VAL A 261 7.87 -5.55 30.28
N TYR A 262 8.38 -4.35 30.51
CA TYR A 262 9.06 -3.98 31.75
C TYR A 262 8.36 -2.80 32.43
N ASN A 263 8.19 -2.87 33.74
CA ASN A 263 7.71 -1.75 34.54
C ASN A 263 8.82 -0.73 34.85
N HIS A 264 8.45 0.44 35.40
CA HIS A 264 9.41 1.50 35.77
C HIS A 264 10.42 1.10 36.86
N GLN A 265 10.25 -0.07 37.49
CA GLN A 265 11.19 -0.63 38.47
C GLN A 265 12.14 -1.65 37.82
N HIS A 266 12.19 -1.69 36.49
CA HIS A 266 12.97 -2.63 35.69
C HIS A 266 12.62 -4.10 35.87
N GLN A 267 11.39 -4.38 36.34
CA GLN A 267 10.91 -5.74 36.50
C GLN A 267 10.14 -6.16 35.25
N LEU A 268 10.46 -7.35 34.75
CA LEU A 268 9.74 -7.97 33.64
C LEU A 268 8.32 -8.35 34.10
N GLU A 269 7.32 -7.85 33.40
CA GLU A 269 5.91 -8.17 33.64
C GLU A 269 5.42 -9.33 32.76
N SER A 270 5.89 -9.41 31.50
CA SER A 270 5.44 -10.46 30.57
C SER A 270 6.37 -10.66 29.38
N PHE A 271 6.31 -11.88 28.83
CA PHE A 271 6.87 -12.28 27.53
C PHE A 271 5.72 -12.69 26.61
N SER A 272 5.68 -12.18 25.37
CA SER A 272 4.69 -12.62 24.37
C SER A 272 5.37 -13.05 23.08
N LEU A 273 5.20 -14.31 22.67
CA LEU A 273 5.54 -14.75 21.32
C LEU A 273 4.40 -14.39 20.37
N PHE A 274 4.69 -13.86 19.19
CA PHE A 274 3.67 -13.58 18.17
C PHE A 274 4.13 -14.01 16.78
N THR A 275 3.15 -14.28 15.92
CA THR A 275 3.39 -14.78 14.56
C THR A 275 2.27 -14.40 13.61
N MET A 276 2.59 -14.35 12.31
CA MET A 276 1.60 -13.99 11.28
C MET A 276 0.52 -15.07 11.15
N ALA A 277 -0.70 -14.70 11.50
CA ALA A 277 -1.86 -15.59 11.54
C ALA A 277 -2.14 -16.30 10.19
N PRO A 278 -2.04 -15.64 9.01
CA PRO A 278 -2.36 -16.29 7.72
C PRO A 278 -1.44 -17.47 7.37
N ARG A 279 -0.21 -17.46 7.90
CA ARG A 279 0.76 -18.54 7.68
C ARG A 279 0.72 -19.59 8.79
N PHE A 280 0.41 -19.16 10.02
CA PHE A 280 0.30 -20.06 11.16
C PHE A 280 -0.99 -20.87 11.14
N LEU A 281 -2.13 -20.21 10.89
CA LEU A 281 -3.46 -20.80 10.94
C LEU A 281 -4.01 -21.18 9.55
N GLY A 282 -3.47 -20.62 8.48
CA GLY A 282 -3.98 -20.78 7.11
C GLY A 282 -4.83 -19.58 6.67
N GLY A 283 -5.58 -19.74 5.57
CA GLY A 283 -6.42 -18.65 5.03
C GLY A 283 -7.50 -18.18 6.02
N ASN A 284 -8.07 -16.99 5.83
CA ASN A 284 -8.97 -16.34 6.81
C ASN A 284 -10.12 -17.25 7.31
N ALA A 285 -10.75 -18.00 6.42
CA ALA A 285 -11.82 -18.93 6.81
C ALA A 285 -11.32 -20.06 7.74
N GLN A 286 -10.13 -20.61 7.47
CA GLN A 286 -9.50 -21.61 8.32
C GLN A 286 -9.02 -21.00 9.64
N ALA A 287 -8.50 -19.77 9.61
CA ALA A 287 -8.03 -19.07 10.79
C ALA A 287 -9.14 -18.85 11.82
N ALA A 288 -10.34 -18.45 11.38
CA ALA A 288 -11.51 -18.30 12.25
C ALA A 288 -11.86 -19.60 12.99
N ILE A 289 -11.94 -20.71 12.27
CA ILE A 289 -12.28 -22.03 12.81
C ILE A 289 -11.24 -22.48 13.83
N LYS A 290 -9.96 -22.45 13.45
CA LYS A 290 -8.86 -22.90 14.32
C LYS A 290 -8.69 -22.06 15.57
N ILE A 291 -8.94 -20.75 15.49
CA ILE A 291 -8.92 -19.89 16.67
C ILE A 291 -10.04 -20.29 17.63
N ASP A 292 -11.28 -20.46 17.15
CA ASP A 292 -12.38 -20.84 18.03
C ASP A 292 -12.15 -22.22 18.69
N GLU A 293 -11.67 -23.21 17.91
CA GLU A 293 -11.27 -24.52 18.43
C GLU A 293 -10.17 -24.42 19.50
N LEU A 294 -9.14 -23.61 19.24
CA LEU A 294 -8.05 -23.39 20.20
C LEU A 294 -8.58 -22.79 21.50
N LEU A 295 -9.37 -21.72 21.42
CA LEU A 295 -9.91 -21.02 22.59
C LEU A 295 -10.82 -21.92 23.45
N GLN A 296 -11.59 -22.80 22.82
CA GLN A 296 -12.38 -23.83 23.50
C GLN A 296 -11.49 -24.86 24.19
N HIS A 297 -10.45 -25.35 23.51
CA HIS A 297 -9.54 -26.36 24.05
C HIS A 297 -8.73 -25.85 25.25
N VAL A 298 -8.20 -24.62 25.17
CA VAL A 298 -7.40 -24.02 26.25
C VAL A 298 -8.25 -23.43 27.38
N ALA A 299 -9.58 -23.46 27.26
CA ALA A 299 -10.54 -22.82 28.18
C ALA A 299 -10.26 -21.33 28.44
N GLN A 300 -9.88 -20.58 27.39
CA GLN A 300 -9.54 -19.16 27.46
C GLN A 300 -10.49 -18.33 26.59
N PRO A 301 -11.68 -17.93 27.09
CA PRO A 301 -12.69 -17.29 26.25
C PRO A 301 -12.25 -15.90 25.78
N MET A 302 -12.59 -15.56 24.53
CA MET A 302 -12.43 -14.23 23.95
C MET A 302 -13.78 -13.78 23.37
N PRO A 303 -14.73 -13.36 24.22
CA PRO A 303 -16.14 -13.20 23.85
C PRO A 303 -16.36 -12.19 22.72
N LEU A 304 -15.55 -11.13 22.64
CA LEU A 304 -15.64 -10.13 21.58
C LEU A 304 -15.24 -10.69 20.21
N LEU A 305 -14.18 -11.51 20.16
CA LEU A 305 -13.80 -12.18 18.92
C LEU A 305 -14.84 -13.22 18.51
N GLN A 306 -15.33 -14.00 19.46
CA GLN A 306 -16.35 -15.02 19.20
C GLN A 306 -17.66 -14.40 18.71
N ALA A 307 -18.03 -13.22 19.21
CA ALA A 307 -19.17 -12.46 18.68
C ALA A 307 -18.97 -12.06 17.21
N LEU A 308 -17.80 -11.51 16.86
CA LEU A 308 -17.47 -11.14 15.48
C LEU A 308 -17.51 -12.34 14.53
N LEU A 309 -16.97 -13.49 14.97
CA LEU A 309 -17.01 -14.74 14.21
C LEU A 309 -18.44 -15.25 14.03
N LYS A 310 -19.25 -15.22 15.09
CA LYS A 310 -20.65 -15.66 15.05
C LYS A 310 -21.51 -14.80 14.13
N GLU A 311 -21.24 -13.50 14.06
CA GLU A 311 -21.91 -12.56 13.16
C GLU A 311 -21.35 -12.59 11.73
N ASN A 312 -20.38 -13.46 11.44
CA ASN A 312 -19.70 -13.57 10.14
C ASN A 312 -19.12 -12.23 9.65
N VAL A 313 -18.60 -11.42 10.57
CA VAL A 313 -17.92 -10.17 10.19
C VAL A 313 -16.67 -10.54 9.36
N PRO A 314 -16.46 -9.95 8.16
CA PRO A 314 -15.30 -10.26 7.34
C PRO A 314 -14.01 -9.70 7.96
N LEU A 315 -13.25 -10.57 8.63
CA LEU A 315 -11.99 -10.23 9.29
C LEU A 315 -10.78 -10.74 8.49
N GLN A 316 -9.72 -9.93 8.45
CA GLN A 316 -8.38 -10.39 8.15
C GLN A 316 -7.66 -10.64 9.48
N PHE A 317 -7.30 -11.89 9.75
CA PHE A 317 -6.43 -12.19 10.88
C PHE A 317 -4.99 -11.81 10.52
N ASN A 318 -4.36 -10.97 11.33
CA ASN A 318 -3.01 -10.47 11.06
C ASN A 318 -1.97 -11.21 11.90
N VAL A 319 -2.18 -11.25 13.21
CA VAL A 319 -1.23 -11.79 14.19
C VAL A 319 -1.96 -12.61 15.24
N ILE A 320 -1.38 -13.75 15.60
CA ILE A 320 -1.73 -14.49 16.83
C ILE A 320 -0.56 -14.40 17.80
N GLY A 321 -0.87 -14.16 19.08
CA GLY A 321 0.10 -14.00 20.15
C GLY A 321 -0.17 -14.94 21.32
N PHE A 322 0.90 -15.39 21.95
CA PHE A 322 0.93 -16.27 23.11
C PHE A 322 1.77 -15.62 24.19
N THR A 323 1.13 -15.23 25.29
CA THR A 323 1.76 -14.47 26.36
C THR A 323 1.88 -15.31 27.62
N VAL A 324 2.96 -15.11 28.37
CA VAL A 324 3.12 -15.53 29.76
C VAL A 324 3.52 -14.34 30.61
N ASP A 325 2.85 -14.15 31.75
CA ASP A 325 3.18 -13.09 32.70
C ASP A 325 4.11 -13.55 33.83
N ALA A 326 4.55 -12.60 34.65
CA ALA A 326 5.39 -12.86 35.81
C ALA A 326 4.78 -13.81 36.86
N GLN A 327 3.45 -14.01 36.83
CA GLN A 327 2.73 -14.97 37.67
C GLN A 327 2.50 -16.32 36.97
N ALA A 328 3.19 -16.59 35.85
CA ALA A 328 3.06 -17.79 35.04
C ALA A 328 1.66 -18.01 34.44
N ARG A 329 0.81 -16.96 34.41
CA ARG A 329 -0.48 -17.03 33.72
C ARG A 329 -0.24 -16.86 32.23
N CYS A 330 -0.85 -17.76 31.45
CA CYS A 330 -0.75 -17.70 30.00
C CYS A 330 -2.01 -17.09 29.37
N GLY A 331 -1.85 -16.49 28.21
CA GLY A 331 -2.94 -15.90 27.44
C GLY A 331 -2.72 -15.98 25.94
N ILE A 332 -3.82 -15.83 25.21
CA ILE A 332 -3.85 -15.71 23.76
C ILE A 332 -4.29 -14.28 23.42
N SER A 333 -3.70 -13.71 22.38
CA SER A 333 -4.17 -12.48 21.75
C SER A 333 -4.35 -12.70 20.27
N CYS A 334 -5.42 -12.15 19.70
CA CYS A 334 -5.67 -12.16 18.27
C CYS A 334 -5.76 -10.72 17.79
N THR A 335 -4.94 -10.38 16.79
CA THR A 335 -4.99 -9.11 16.08
C THR A 335 -5.60 -9.31 14.70
N PHE A 336 -6.55 -8.45 14.34
CA PHE A 336 -7.29 -8.51 13.09
C PHE A 336 -7.63 -7.12 12.56
N SER A 337 -7.84 -7.01 11.26
CA SER A 337 -8.30 -5.82 10.55
C SER A 337 -9.59 -6.14 9.78
N PRO A 338 -10.37 -5.14 9.34
CA PRO A 338 -11.39 -5.40 8.33
C PRO A 338 -10.75 -6.00 7.07
N GLN A 339 -11.47 -6.88 6.37
CA GLN A 339 -11.08 -7.27 5.02
C GLN A 339 -11.21 -6.08 4.07
N ASN A 340 -10.24 -5.94 3.17
CA ASN A 340 -10.12 -4.82 2.23
C ASN A 340 -10.24 -5.28 0.76
N ASP A 341 -10.99 -6.36 0.55
CA ASP A 341 -11.38 -6.88 -0.76
C ASP A 341 -12.68 -6.22 -1.26
N LEU A 342 -13.59 -5.90 -0.33
CA LEU A 342 -14.84 -5.20 -0.60
C LEU A 342 -14.81 -3.77 -0.08
N TRP A 343 -15.31 -2.86 -0.90
CA TRP A 343 -15.35 -1.42 -0.67
C TRP A 343 -16.78 -0.90 -0.69
N ARG A 344 -17.10 -0.03 0.27
CA ARG A 344 -18.29 0.81 0.26
C ARG A 344 -17.95 2.18 -0.30
N GLU A 345 -18.74 2.65 -1.26
CA GLU A 345 -18.66 4.01 -1.80
C GLU A 345 -19.26 5.02 -0.81
N VAL A 346 -18.57 6.15 -0.63
CA VAL A 346 -19.00 7.26 0.23
C VAL A 346 -18.96 8.54 -0.59
N SER A 347 -20.13 9.14 -0.77
CA SER A 347 -20.27 10.46 -1.37
C SER A 347 -19.59 11.53 -0.52
N LEU A 348 -18.74 12.33 -1.14
CA LEU A 348 -18.11 13.48 -0.52
C LEU A 348 -18.68 14.78 -1.10
N PRO A 349 -18.92 15.80 -0.26
CA PRO A 349 -19.28 17.12 -0.77
C PRO A 349 -18.14 17.65 -1.64
N ASP A 350 -18.51 18.28 -2.77
CA ASP A 350 -17.53 18.88 -3.67
C ASP A 350 -16.81 20.03 -2.95
N ARG A 351 -15.61 19.74 -2.44
CA ARG A 351 -14.69 20.76 -1.97
C ARG A 351 -13.66 20.95 -3.08
N ASN A 352 -13.73 22.12 -3.71
CA ASN A 352 -12.65 22.62 -4.54
C ASN A 352 -11.69 23.39 -3.62
N PRO A 353 -10.62 22.74 -3.10
CA PRO A 353 -9.56 23.53 -2.49
C PRO A 353 -9.01 24.50 -3.56
N PRO A 354 -8.49 25.66 -3.15
CA PRO A 354 -7.87 26.59 -4.08
C PRO A 354 -6.81 25.86 -4.89
N LEU A 355 -6.77 26.12 -6.20
CA LEU A 355 -5.72 25.61 -7.07
C LEU A 355 -4.36 25.97 -6.44
N PRO A 356 -3.39 25.03 -6.38
CA PRO A 356 -2.03 25.36 -5.99
C PRO A 356 -1.54 26.55 -6.80
N ARG A 357 -0.75 27.45 -6.19
CA ARG A 357 -0.16 28.60 -6.91
C ARG A 357 0.52 28.10 -8.19
N ASP A 358 0.29 28.77 -9.31
CA ASP A 358 0.84 28.41 -10.62
C ASP A 358 2.36 28.29 -10.55
N ILE A 359 2.86 27.05 -10.49
CA ILE A 359 4.27 26.77 -10.74
C ILE A 359 4.42 26.86 -12.26
N SER A 360 5.38 27.65 -12.74
CA SER A 360 5.69 27.74 -14.16
C SER A 360 5.98 26.34 -14.73
N LEU A 361 5.43 26.03 -15.92
CA LEU A 361 5.68 24.77 -16.63
C LEU A 361 7.18 24.45 -16.71
N ALA A 362 8.03 25.43 -17.05
CA ALA A 362 9.48 25.24 -17.11
C ALA A 362 10.08 24.86 -15.74
N ALA A 363 9.59 25.43 -14.64
CA ALA A 363 10.07 25.09 -13.31
C ALA A 363 9.68 23.65 -12.94
N ILE A 364 8.49 23.18 -13.32
CA ILE A 364 8.08 21.79 -13.12
C ILE A 364 8.97 20.86 -13.93
N LEU A 365 9.14 21.13 -15.24
CA LEU A 365 9.96 20.29 -16.11
C LEU A 365 11.42 20.20 -15.65
N GLN A 366 12.00 21.33 -15.25
CA GLN A 366 13.37 21.39 -14.74
C GLN A 366 13.55 20.64 -13.42
N GLN A 367 12.58 20.73 -12.50
CA GLN A 367 12.69 20.07 -11.19
C GLN A 367 12.46 18.56 -11.28
N GLN A 368 11.66 18.10 -12.25
CA GLN A 368 11.21 16.70 -12.32
C GLN A 368 11.97 15.84 -13.32
N GLN A 369 12.67 16.43 -14.29
CA GLN A 369 13.48 15.66 -15.22
C GLN A 369 14.83 15.33 -14.58
N SER A 370 15.09 14.04 -14.43
CA SER A 370 16.37 13.52 -13.94
C SER A 370 17.49 13.68 -14.98
N GLU A 371 18.74 13.38 -14.59
CA GLU A 371 19.91 13.52 -15.46
C GLU A 371 19.82 12.65 -16.72
N ASN A 372 19.23 11.46 -16.62
CA ASN A 372 19.09 10.53 -17.75
C ASN A 372 17.96 10.91 -18.72
N GLY A 373 17.18 11.97 -18.45
CA GLY A 373 16.07 12.43 -19.29
C GLY A 373 14.68 11.94 -18.87
N ALA A 374 14.59 10.97 -17.95
CA ALA A 374 13.32 10.49 -17.42
C ALA A 374 12.68 11.51 -16.46
N PHE A 375 11.35 11.52 -16.41
CA PHE A 375 10.61 12.24 -15.38
C PHE A 375 10.41 11.37 -14.13
N LEU A 376 10.67 11.96 -12.97
CA LEU A 376 10.66 11.25 -11.70
C LEU A 376 9.24 10.94 -11.20
N SER A 377 9.14 9.77 -10.59
CA SER A 377 8.03 9.34 -9.74
C SER A 377 8.57 8.82 -8.41
N SER A 378 7.68 8.45 -7.50
CA SER A 378 8.06 7.77 -6.26
C SER A 378 7.37 6.42 -6.18
N VAL A 379 8.06 5.41 -5.68
CA VAL A 379 7.52 4.08 -5.43
C VAL A 379 7.63 3.74 -3.96
N ARG A 380 6.53 3.23 -3.39
CA ARG A 380 6.53 2.58 -2.09
C ARG A 380 6.74 1.09 -2.28
N THR A 381 7.71 0.52 -1.58
CA THR A 381 8.02 -0.91 -1.61
C THR A 381 7.29 -1.68 -0.51
N PRO A 382 7.22 -3.03 -0.58
CA PRO A 382 6.54 -3.85 0.42
C PRO A 382 7.09 -3.71 1.84
N ASP A 383 8.36 -3.31 1.99
CA ASP A 383 8.99 -3.04 3.28
C ASP A 383 8.72 -1.62 3.82
N GLY A 384 7.88 -0.86 3.10
CA GLY A 384 7.39 0.47 3.44
C GLY A 384 8.31 1.63 3.12
N GLN A 385 9.47 1.36 2.51
CA GLN A 385 10.36 2.41 2.06
C GLN A 385 9.85 3.12 0.81
N TRP A 386 10.28 4.36 0.65
CA TRP A 386 10.04 5.15 -0.56
C TRP A 386 11.34 5.29 -1.33
N HIS A 387 11.25 5.07 -2.63
CA HIS A 387 12.34 5.28 -3.57
C HIS A 387 11.91 6.26 -4.65
N GLN A 388 12.81 7.15 -5.05
CA GLN A 388 12.64 7.85 -6.32
C GLN A 388 12.82 6.86 -7.47
N ASP A 389 11.98 6.99 -8.48
CA ASP A 389 11.95 6.09 -9.62
C ASP A 389 11.89 6.87 -10.94
N ALA A 390 12.75 6.46 -11.88
CA ALA A 390 12.90 7.03 -13.21
C ALA A 390 12.49 6.00 -14.25
N ASN A 391 11.19 5.96 -14.57
CA ASN A 391 10.60 4.94 -15.45
C ASN A 391 10.04 5.52 -16.75
N ALA A 392 9.87 4.63 -17.72
CA ALA A 392 9.42 4.95 -19.07
C ALA A 392 7.97 5.42 -19.09
N PHE A 393 7.10 4.77 -18.31
CA PHE A 393 5.67 5.03 -18.34
C PHE A 393 5.32 6.46 -17.90
N VAL A 394 5.86 6.93 -16.76
CA VAL A 394 5.65 8.30 -16.27
C VAL A 394 6.25 9.31 -17.24
N THR A 395 7.43 9.01 -17.80
CA THR A 395 8.07 9.86 -18.80
C THR A 395 7.19 10.02 -20.02
N ALA A 396 6.62 8.95 -20.54
CA ALA A 396 5.72 8.99 -21.70
C ALA A 396 4.37 9.66 -21.38
N GLN A 397 3.83 9.47 -20.18
CA GLN A 397 2.64 10.19 -19.71
C GLN A 397 2.86 11.71 -19.61
N VAL A 398 4.06 12.16 -19.20
CA VAL A 398 4.43 13.58 -19.25
C VAL A 398 4.50 14.08 -20.70
N LEU A 399 5.13 13.32 -21.60
CA LEU A 399 5.21 13.71 -23.01
C LEU A 399 3.84 13.86 -23.70
N ARG A 400 2.83 13.09 -23.25
CA ARG A 400 1.44 13.28 -23.72
C ARG A 400 0.84 14.64 -23.36
N THR A 401 1.32 15.29 -22.30
CA THR A 401 0.85 16.61 -21.87
C THR A 401 1.64 17.77 -22.49
N LEU A 402 2.61 17.50 -23.36
CA LEU A 402 3.49 18.52 -23.92
C LEU A 402 3.33 18.62 -25.43
N ASP A 403 3.48 19.86 -25.91
CA ASP A 403 3.69 20.20 -27.30
C ASP A 403 5.13 20.61 -27.53
N TYR A 404 5.63 20.48 -28.75
CA TYR A 404 7.01 20.79 -29.08
C TYR A 404 7.17 22.30 -29.34
N THR A 405 7.62 23.03 -28.34
CA THR A 405 7.86 24.48 -28.38
C THR A 405 9.30 24.77 -27.99
N GLU A 406 9.80 26.00 -28.22
CA GLU A 406 11.14 26.38 -27.76
C GLU A 406 11.35 26.15 -26.25
N GLN A 407 10.29 26.31 -25.45
CA GLN A 407 10.35 26.13 -24.00
C GLN A 407 10.42 24.65 -23.58
N THR A 408 9.78 23.75 -24.32
CA THR A 408 9.60 22.34 -23.97
C THR A 408 10.55 21.40 -24.71
N ALA A 409 11.03 21.80 -25.90
CA ALA A 409 11.88 21.00 -26.78
C ALA A 409 13.09 20.36 -26.06
N PRO A 410 13.89 21.08 -25.25
CA PRO A 410 15.04 20.48 -24.57
C PRO A 410 14.67 19.35 -23.61
N TYR A 411 13.48 19.43 -23.00
CA TYR A 411 12.97 18.40 -22.10
C TYR A 411 12.41 17.22 -22.88
N ILE A 412 11.71 17.47 -23.98
CA ILE A 412 11.15 16.43 -24.85
C ILE A 412 12.27 15.60 -25.46
N ASP A 413 13.29 16.23 -26.05
CA ASP A 413 14.39 15.51 -26.71
C ASP A 413 15.10 14.54 -25.75
N ARG A 414 15.42 15.00 -24.53
CA ARG A 414 16.03 14.17 -23.49
C ARG A 414 15.14 13.02 -23.04
N ALA A 415 13.83 13.26 -22.93
CA ALA A 415 12.88 12.23 -22.57
C ALA A 415 12.74 11.17 -23.67
N LEU A 416 12.73 11.57 -24.94
CA LEU A 416 12.71 10.65 -26.08
C LEU A 416 13.96 9.79 -26.15
N ASP A 417 15.14 10.37 -25.87
CA ASP A 417 16.39 9.62 -25.76
C ASP A 417 16.31 8.56 -24.66
N PHE A 418 15.80 8.92 -23.48
CA PHE A 418 15.56 7.96 -22.40
C PHE A 418 14.62 6.84 -22.82
N LEU A 419 13.46 7.18 -23.41
CA LEU A 419 12.46 6.21 -23.84
C LEU A 419 13.01 5.21 -24.88
N ALA A 420 13.85 5.68 -25.82
CA ALA A 420 14.50 4.81 -26.80
C ALA A 420 15.39 3.75 -26.13
N THR A 421 16.02 4.06 -24.99
CA THR A 421 16.85 3.09 -24.25
C THR A 421 16.05 2.01 -23.52
N CYS A 422 14.73 2.16 -23.44
CA CYS A 422 13.83 1.18 -22.84
C CYS A 422 13.47 0.02 -23.79
N GLU A 423 13.92 0.07 -25.05
CA GLU A 423 13.74 -1.04 -25.99
C GLU A 423 14.60 -2.25 -25.55
N THR A 424 13.94 -3.37 -25.26
CA THR A 424 14.61 -4.61 -24.83
C THR A 424 15.00 -5.48 -26.01
N ARG A 425 14.20 -5.41 -27.08
CA ARG A 425 14.39 -6.00 -28.40
C ARG A 425 13.45 -5.25 -29.37
N PRO A 426 13.66 -5.36 -30.70
CA PRO A 426 12.84 -4.65 -31.67
C PRO A 426 11.34 -4.76 -31.38
N GLY A 427 10.68 -3.61 -31.23
CA GLY A 427 9.23 -3.53 -30.99
C GLY A 427 8.76 -3.96 -29.59
N HIS A 428 9.66 -4.05 -28.60
CA HIS A 428 9.33 -4.41 -27.23
C HIS A 428 10.00 -3.45 -26.25
N PHE A 429 9.20 -2.66 -25.55
CA PHE A 429 9.69 -1.72 -24.55
C PHE A 429 9.32 -2.18 -23.14
N SER A 430 10.22 -1.92 -22.20
CA SER A 430 10.02 -2.23 -20.78
C SER A 430 9.99 -0.97 -19.92
N PHE A 431 9.42 -1.13 -18.73
CA PHE A 431 9.25 -0.09 -17.72
C PHE A 431 10.53 0.69 -17.37
N TRP A 432 11.69 0.03 -17.43
CA TRP A 432 13.02 0.64 -17.29
C TRP A 432 13.97 0.19 -18.41
N PRO A 433 15.02 0.96 -18.71
CA PRO A 433 16.15 0.47 -19.50
C PRO A 433 16.82 -0.72 -18.82
N ARG A 434 17.24 -1.72 -19.60
CA ARG A 434 17.85 -2.96 -19.07
C ARG A 434 19.07 -2.70 -18.17
N HIS A 435 19.86 -1.68 -18.48
CA HIS A 435 21.07 -1.31 -17.73
C HIS A 435 20.79 -0.40 -16.52
N ALA A 436 19.57 0.12 -16.39
CA ALA A 436 19.15 1.06 -15.35
C ALA A 436 18.06 0.47 -14.44
N HIS A 437 17.94 -0.87 -14.41
CA HIS A 437 16.96 -1.55 -13.57
C HIS A 437 17.18 -1.20 -12.08
N PRO A 438 16.12 -0.84 -11.32
CA PRO A 438 16.31 -0.38 -9.96
C PRO A 438 16.83 -1.46 -9.02
N ARG A 439 17.74 -1.07 -8.11
CA ARG A 439 18.32 -1.99 -7.11
C ARG A 439 17.30 -2.45 -6.08
N TRP A 440 16.32 -1.60 -5.75
CA TRP A 440 15.29 -1.88 -4.75
C TRP A 440 14.31 -3.00 -5.16
N MET A 441 14.25 -3.34 -6.46
CA MET A 441 13.50 -4.51 -6.95
C MET A 441 14.19 -5.86 -6.66
N ASN A 442 15.38 -5.86 -6.05
CA ASN A 442 16.11 -7.07 -5.65
C ASN A 442 16.23 -8.12 -6.77
N GLY A 443 16.51 -7.66 -8.00
CA GLY A 443 16.68 -8.52 -9.18
C GLY A 443 15.38 -9.05 -9.81
N GLN A 444 14.19 -8.68 -9.29
CA GLN A 444 12.92 -8.97 -9.97
C GLN A 444 12.81 -8.14 -11.24
N MET A 445 12.84 -8.78 -12.40
CA MET A 445 12.68 -8.11 -13.70
C MET A 445 11.20 -7.99 -14.07
N ILE A 446 10.81 -6.83 -14.60
CA ILE A 446 9.54 -6.63 -15.29
C ILE A 446 9.80 -6.81 -16.78
N ASP A 447 9.11 -7.77 -17.39
CA ASP A 447 9.21 -8.01 -18.83
C ASP A 447 8.48 -6.91 -19.61
N ALA A 448 8.82 -6.77 -20.89
CA ALA A 448 8.08 -5.89 -21.78
C ALA A 448 6.57 -6.25 -21.78
N ASP A 449 5.76 -5.22 -21.86
CA ASP A 449 4.31 -5.33 -21.89
C ASP A 449 3.72 -4.43 -22.98
N ILE A 450 2.44 -4.64 -23.28
CA ILE A 450 1.72 -3.89 -24.31
C ILE A 450 1.52 -2.43 -23.91
N ASP A 451 1.49 -2.13 -22.61
CA ASP A 451 1.21 -0.80 -22.09
C ASP A 451 2.37 0.15 -22.38
N ASP A 452 3.56 -0.22 -21.87
CA ASP A 452 4.83 0.45 -22.09
C ASP A 452 5.13 0.51 -23.59
N THR A 453 5.00 -0.62 -24.29
CA THR A 453 5.28 -0.68 -25.73
C THR A 453 4.39 0.26 -26.53
N ALA A 454 3.09 0.32 -26.23
CA ALA A 454 2.17 1.18 -26.94
C ALA A 454 2.44 2.66 -26.68
N ILE A 455 2.54 3.08 -25.41
CA ILE A 455 2.71 4.48 -25.05
C ILE A 455 4.07 5.03 -25.47
N ILE A 456 5.14 4.24 -25.36
CA ILE A 456 6.49 4.65 -25.75
C ILE A 456 6.57 4.79 -27.27
N THR A 457 6.07 3.81 -28.02
CA THR A 457 6.05 3.87 -29.49
C THR A 457 5.22 5.07 -29.96
N GLU A 458 4.09 5.35 -29.31
CA GLU A 458 3.28 6.53 -29.62
C GLU A 458 4.09 7.82 -29.45
N MET A 459 4.79 7.99 -28.32
CA MET A 459 5.56 9.22 -28.06
C MET A 459 6.76 9.36 -28.98
N LEU A 460 7.51 8.28 -29.22
CA LEU A 460 8.61 8.27 -30.17
C LEU A 460 8.14 8.64 -31.58
N TYR A 461 6.96 8.16 -32.00
CA TYR A 461 6.39 8.48 -33.31
C TYR A 461 5.83 9.91 -33.36
N LYS A 462 5.06 10.33 -32.35
CA LYS A 462 4.45 11.68 -32.25
C LYS A 462 5.50 12.78 -32.47
N PHE A 463 6.69 12.62 -31.89
CA PHE A 463 7.77 13.59 -31.98
C PHE A 463 8.83 13.25 -33.05
N GLY A 464 8.53 12.34 -33.99
CA GLY A 464 9.39 12.06 -35.14
C GLY A 464 10.72 11.36 -34.83
N ARG A 465 10.83 10.69 -33.67
CA ARG A 465 12.04 9.96 -33.25
C ARG A 465 12.20 8.61 -33.95
N ILE A 466 11.10 7.97 -34.34
CA ILE A 466 11.08 6.70 -35.08
C ILE A 466 10.30 6.82 -36.39
N SER A 467 10.65 5.98 -37.36
CA SER A 467 10.01 5.97 -38.67
C SER A 467 8.68 5.20 -38.66
N PRO A 468 7.82 5.43 -39.68
CA PRO A 468 6.63 4.62 -39.90
C PRO A 468 6.90 3.10 -39.98
N ASP A 469 8.05 2.69 -40.53
CA ASP A 469 8.44 1.27 -40.59
C ASP A 469 8.73 0.67 -39.21
N ALA A 470 9.34 1.44 -38.32
CA ALA A 470 9.54 1.01 -36.93
C ALA A 470 8.20 0.83 -36.22
N VAL A 471 7.25 1.74 -36.42
CA VAL A 471 5.89 1.60 -35.86
C VAL A 471 5.19 0.36 -36.42
N ARG A 472 5.28 0.10 -37.74
CA ARG A 472 4.74 -1.13 -38.35
C ARG A 472 5.32 -2.38 -37.72
N LEU A 473 6.64 -2.41 -37.50
CA LEU A 473 7.31 -3.53 -36.85
C LEU A 473 6.78 -3.75 -35.44
N THR A 474 6.70 -2.71 -34.62
CA THR A 474 6.12 -2.81 -33.27
C THR A 474 4.70 -3.36 -33.30
N LEU A 475 3.84 -2.86 -34.20
CA LEU A 475 2.46 -3.35 -34.31
C LEU A 475 2.38 -4.83 -34.72
N ILE A 476 3.28 -5.29 -35.59
CA ILE A 476 3.40 -6.71 -35.96
C ILE A 476 3.76 -7.54 -34.73
N GLU A 477 4.72 -7.11 -33.93
CA GLU A 477 5.12 -7.81 -32.70
C GLU A 477 3.98 -7.82 -31.68
N MET A 478 3.29 -6.69 -31.46
CA MET A 478 2.13 -6.60 -30.56
C MET A 478 1.01 -7.55 -30.97
N ASN A 479 0.75 -7.74 -32.27
CA ASN A 479 -0.28 -8.66 -32.77
C ASN A 479 -0.07 -10.11 -32.31
N GLY A 480 1.17 -10.50 -32.00
CA GLY A 480 1.49 -11.82 -31.44
C GLY A 480 0.90 -12.07 -30.04
N TYR A 481 0.46 -11.02 -29.35
CA TYR A 481 -0.07 -11.08 -27.97
C TYR A 481 -1.55 -10.73 -27.90
N GLN A 482 -2.26 -10.91 -29.01
CA GLN A 482 -3.71 -10.75 -29.05
C GLN A 482 -4.44 -11.95 -28.45
N LEU A 483 -5.52 -11.67 -27.73
CA LEU A 483 -6.46 -12.65 -27.23
C LEU A 483 -7.15 -13.36 -28.39
N GLN A 484 -6.88 -14.65 -28.54
CA GLN A 484 -7.38 -15.44 -29.68
C GLN A 484 -8.81 -15.96 -29.46
N LYS A 485 -9.22 -16.14 -28.19
CA LYS A 485 -10.51 -16.75 -27.85
C LYS A 485 -11.08 -16.17 -26.56
N VAL A 486 -12.37 -15.89 -26.57
CA VAL A 486 -13.18 -15.59 -25.39
C VAL A 486 -14.34 -16.60 -25.32
N ASP A 487 -14.50 -17.27 -24.19
CA ASP A 487 -15.65 -18.14 -23.93
C ASP A 487 -16.62 -17.46 -22.98
N ALA A 488 -17.72 -16.92 -23.50
CA ALA A 488 -18.71 -16.18 -22.72
C ALA A 488 -19.51 -17.05 -21.73
N ARG A 489 -19.35 -18.38 -21.78
CA ARG A 489 -20.03 -19.32 -20.84
C ARG A 489 -19.27 -19.47 -19.53
N LEU A 490 -18.01 -19.04 -19.49
CA LEU A 490 -17.17 -19.09 -18.31
C LEU A 490 -17.58 -18.00 -17.32
N ALA A 491 -17.59 -18.35 -16.03
CA ALA A 491 -18.12 -17.48 -14.97
C ALA A 491 -17.10 -16.41 -14.52
N GLU A 492 -15.83 -16.59 -14.87
CA GLU A 492 -14.75 -15.67 -14.55
C GLU A 492 -15.06 -14.25 -15.06
N PRO A 493 -14.89 -13.21 -14.22
CA PRO A 493 -15.27 -11.83 -14.56
C PRO A 493 -14.77 -11.33 -15.91
N GLN A 494 -13.51 -11.62 -16.26
CA GLN A 494 -12.87 -11.15 -17.49
C GLN A 494 -13.58 -11.66 -18.75
N HIS A 495 -14.17 -12.86 -18.71
CA HIS A 495 -14.91 -13.42 -19.85
C HIS A 495 -16.21 -12.67 -20.17
N GLN A 496 -16.71 -11.86 -19.23
CA GLN A 496 -17.97 -11.12 -19.39
C GLN A 496 -17.82 -9.87 -20.25
N TRP A 497 -16.59 -9.36 -20.39
CA TRP A 497 -16.32 -8.10 -21.10
C TRP A 497 -15.17 -8.18 -22.11
N ALA A 498 -14.33 -9.22 -22.06
CA ALA A 498 -13.26 -9.42 -23.03
C ALA A 498 -13.79 -9.59 -24.47
N GLU A 499 -12.95 -9.22 -25.44
CA GLU A 499 -13.18 -9.43 -26.87
C GLU A 499 -11.96 -10.09 -27.50
N CYS A 500 -12.15 -10.93 -28.51
CA CYS A 500 -11.00 -11.42 -29.30
C CYS A 500 -10.30 -10.25 -30.00
N GLN A 501 -9.01 -10.41 -30.28
CA GLN A 501 -8.15 -9.42 -30.95
C GLN A 501 -7.88 -8.15 -30.13
N THR A 502 -8.26 -8.13 -28.85
CA THR A 502 -7.67 -7.24 -27.85
C THR A 502 -6.32 -7.81 -27.41
N PHE A 503 -5.52 -7.03 -26.69
CA PHE A 503 -4.18 -7.41 -26.29
C PHE A 503 -4.12 -7.86 -24.84
N HIS A 504 -3.40 -8.94 -24.57
CA HIS A 504 -2.95 -9.27 -23.21
C HIS A 504 -2.03 -8.18 -22.69
N THR A 505 -1.98 -7.95 -21.38
CA THR A 505 -1.05 -6.96 -20.81
C THR A 505 0.40 -7.37 -21.07
N TRP A 506 0.78 -8.55 -20.60
CA TRP A 506 2.16 -9.02 -20.68
C TRP A 506 2.47 -9.60 -22.06
N MET A 507 3.61 -9.21 -22.64
CA MET A 507 4.11 -9.78 -23.90
C MET A 507 4.80 -11.14 -23.65
N LYS A 508 4.02 -12.10 -23.13
CA LYS A 508 4.45 -13.44 -22.73
C LYS A 508 3.55 -14.52 -23.32
N GLN A 509 4.06 -15.75 -23.36
CA GLN A 509 3.35 -16.91 -23.92
C GLN A 509 2.23 -17.45 -23.01
N ASN A 510 2.16 -17.05 -21.73
CA ASN A 510 1.20 -17.63 -20.77
C ASN A 510 -0.25 -17.17 -20.98
N ASN A 511 -0.51 -16.12 -21.79
CA ASN A 511 -1.82 -15.73 -22.35
C ASN A 511 -3.03 -15.87 -21.40
N GLU A 512 -2.85 -15.55 -20.11
CA GLU A 512 -3.91 -15.64 -19.13
C GLU A 512 -4.88 -14.45 -19.30
N ILE A 513 -6.16 -14.74 -19.56
CA ILE A 513 -7.19 -13.71 -19.74
C ILE A 513 -7.42 -12.86 -18.48
N SER A 514 -7.09 -13.40 -17.29
CA SER A 514 -7.10 -12.67 -16.02
C SER A 514 -6.17 -11.45 -16.01
N GLN A 515 -5.20 -11.41 -16.93
CA GLN A 515 -4.24 -10.33 -17.09
C GLN A 515 -4.68 -9.27 -18.10
N LEU A 516 -5.92 -9.30 -18.57
CA LEU A 516 -6.48 -8.29 -19.46
C LEU A 516 -6.72 -6.98 -18.70
N ASP A 517 -6.33 -5.85 -19.28
CA ASP A 517 -6.45 -4.52 -18.69
C ASP A 517 -7.01 -3.52 -19.71
N CYS A 518 -8.03 -2.76 -19.30
CA CYS A 518 -8.73 -1.79 -20.13
C CYS A 518 -7.87 -0.56 -20.43
N CYS A 519 -7.03 -0.10 -19.50
CA CYS A 519 -6.15 1.04 -19.72
C CYS A 519 -5.02 0.68 -20.69
N VAL A 520 -4.45 -0.52 -20.55
CA VAL A 520 -3.45 -1.06 -21.49
C VAL A 520 -3.99 -1.11 -22.92
N ASN A 521 -5.20 -1.64 -23.09
CA ASN A 521 -5.85 -1.67 -24.41
C ASN A 521 -6.26 -0.27 -24.90
N THR A 522 -6.52 0.69 -24.00
CA THR A 522 -6.73 2.08 -24.40
C THR A 522 -5.43 2.68 -24.97
N ASN A 523 -4.26 2.37 -24.39
CA ASN A 523 -2.97 2.79 -24.94
C ASN A 523 -2.66 2.14 -26.29
N ALA A 524 -2.98 0.86 -26.47
CA ALA A 524 -2.88 0.20 -27.77
C ALA A 524 -3.82 0.84 -28.81
N LEU A 525 -5.06 1.19 -28.44
CA LEU A 525 -6.02 1.89 -29.30
C LEU A 525 -5.47 3.24 -29.77
N ILE A 526 -4.89 4.01 -28.85
CA ILE A 526 -4.24 5.29 -29.13
C ILE A 526 -3.12 5.13 -30.15
N LEU A 527 -2.23 4.15 -29.98
CA LEU A 527 -1.13 3.89 -30.93
C LEU A 527 -1.67 3.53 -32.32
N LEU A 528 -2.67 2.65 -32.40
CA LEU A 528 -3.31 2.27 -33.66
C LEU A 528 -3.91 3.50 -34.37
N TYR A 529 -4.64 4.34 -33.64
CA TYR A 529 -5.23 5.55 -34.21
C TYR A 529 -4.16 6.56 -34.64
N ARG A 530 -3.12 6.78 -33.82
CA ARG A 530 -2.01 7.69 -34.15
C ARG A 530 -1.31 7.28 -35.44
N PHE A 531 -1.15 5.98 -35.68
CA PHE A 531 -0.43 5.48 -36.85
C PHE A 531 -1.30 5.45 -38.12
N TYR A 532 -2.55 4.96 -38.02
CA TYR A 532 -3.42 4.76 -39.19
C TYR A 532 -4.39 5.93 -39.45
N GLY A 533 -4.55 6.86 -38.50
CA GLY A 533 -5.55 7.93 -38.57
C GLY A 533 -6.96 7.35 -38.78
N GLU A 534 -7.75 8.02 -39.61
CA GLU A 534 -9.11 7.58 -39.95
C GLU A 534 -9.18 6.17 -40.58
N GLN A 535 -8.09 5.65 -41.16
CA GLN A 535 -8.06 4.31 -41.75
C GLN A 535 -8.11 3.19 -40.70
N CYS A 536 -7.90 3.51 -39.42
CA CYS A 536 -7.97 2.55 -38.32
C CYS A 536 -9.34 1.85 -38.22
N VAL A 537 -10.41 2.47 -38.75
CA VAL A 537 -11.75 1.90 -38.89
C VAL A 537 -11.81 0.67 -39.81
N THR A 538 -10.70 0.23 -40.39
CA THR A 538 -10.64 -1.03 -41.14
C THR A 538 -9.95 -2.15 -40.35
N LEU A 539 -9.35 -1.82 -39.20
CA LEU A 539 -8.59 -2.75 -38.37
C LEU A 539 -9.53 -3.45 -37.38
N PRO A 540 -9.59 -4.80 -37.39
CA PRO A 540 -10.44 -5.52 -36.44
C PRO A 540 -10.13 -5.19 -34.97
N ALA A 541 -8.85 -5.07 -34.60
CA ALA A 541 -8.43 -4.75 -33.24
C ALA A 541 -8.99 -3.41 -32.74
N TYR A 542 -9.07 -2.39 -33.60
CA TYR A 542 -9.61 -1.08 -33.25
C TYR A 542 -11.06 -1.17 -32.74
N TYR A 543 -11.93 -1.82 -33.51
CA TYR A 543 -13.32 -2.03 -33.12
C TYR A 543 -13.50 -2.96 -31.92
N ARG A 544 -12.68 -4.01 -31.85
CA ARG A 544 -12.75 -5.00 -30.77
C ARG A 544 -12.35 -4.39 -29.43
N ILE A 545 -11.34 -3.53 -29.42
CA ILE A 545 -10.97 -2.77 -28.22
C ILE A 545 -12.10 -1.86 -27.79
N ILE A 546 -12.66 -1.03 -28.68
CA ILE A 546 -13.79 -0.14 -28.32
C ILE A 546 -14.99 -0.94 -27.80
N THR A 547 -15.29 -2.10 -28.41
CA THR A 547 -16.37 -3.00 -27.96
C THR A 547 -16.07 -3.55 -26.57
N MET A 548 -14.84 -4.00 -26.31
CA MET A 548 -14.39 -4.47 -25.00
C MET A 548 -14.55 -3.38 -23.94
N LEU A 549 -14.09 -2.15 -24.22
CA LEU A 549 -14.18 -1.03 -23.28
C LEU A 549 -15.63 -0.68 -22.93
N ASN A 550 -16.54 -0.68 -23.92
CA ASN A 550 -17.97 -0.48 -23.69
C ASN A 550 -18.56 -1.60 -22.82
N LYS A 551 -18.28 -2.87 -23.14
CA LYS A 551 -18.73 -4.01 -22.34
C LYS A 551 -18.20 -3.94 -20.91
N ALA A 552 -16.95 -3.55 -20.73
CA ALA A 552 -16.29 -3.43 -19.44
C ALA A 552 -16.98 -2.38 -18.56
N VAL A 553 -17.25 -1.18 -19.09
CA VAL A 553 -17.97 -0.13 -18.36
C VAL A 553 -19.38 -0.58 -17.98
N ILE A 554 -20.12 -1.19 -18.90
CA ILE A 554 -21.49 -1.70 -18.64
C ILE A 554 -21.45 -2.78 -17.55
N TRP A 555 -20.54 -3.75 -17.66
CA TRP A 555 -20.36 -4.81 -16.68
C TRP A 555 -19.98 -4.28 -15.31
N SER A 556 -19.14 -3.23 -15.26
CA SER A 556 -18.71 -2.63 -14.01
C SER A 556 -19.84 -1.98 -13.23
N GLN A 557 -20.92 -1.59 -13.91
CA GLN A 557 -22.02 -0.81 -13.33
C GLN A 557 -21.54 0.45 -12.59
N ASN A 558 -20.34 0.92 -12.95
CA ASN A 558 -19.62 1.98 -12.26
C ASN A 558 -19.34 1.71 -10.77
N GLU A 559 -19.29 0.45 -10.33
CA GLU A 559 -18.94 0.05 -8.96
C GLU A 559 -17.41 0.00 -8.79
N TYR A 560 -16.88 0.64 -7.75
CA TYR A 560 -15.43 0.74 -7.53
C TYR A 560 -14.71 -0.63 -7.62
N GLN A 561 -15.26 -1.64 -6.95
CA GLN A 561 -14.68 -2.98 -6.88
C GLN A 561 -14.49 -3.59 -8.27
N ARG A 562 -15.49 -3.44 -9.15
CA ARG A 562 -15.44 -3.97 -10.51
C ARG A 562 -14.49 -3.16 -11.38
N ILE A 563 -14.47 -1.84 -11.24
CA ILE A 563 -13.55 -0.98 -12.00
C ILE A 563 -12.09 -1.32 -11.69
N THR A 564 -11.76 -1.62 -10.43
CA THR A 564 -10.39 -2.04 -10.08
C THR A 564 -9.99 -3.40 -10.67
N GLN A 565 -10.96 -4.23 -11.10
CA GLN A 565 -10.69 -5.47 -11.84
C GLN A 565 -10.49 -5.22 -13.34
N LEU A 566 -10.98 -4.10 -13.87
CA LEU A 566 -10.76 -3.69 -15.26
C LEU A 566 -9.36 -3.11 -15.48
N THR A 567 -8.75 -2.58 -14.41
CA THR A 567 -7.46 -1.87 -14.43
C THR A 567 -6.56 -2.37 -13.29
N PRO A 568 -6.24 -3.68 -13.23
CA PRO A 568 -5.59 -4.31 -12.08
C PRO A 568 -4.25 -3.67 -11.71
N TYR A 569 -3.51 -3.12 -12.69
CA TYR A 569 -2.21 -2.50 -12.49
C TYR A 569 -2.27 -1.01 -12.19
N TYR A 570 -3.46 -0.39 -12.23
CA TYR A 570 -3.63 1.03 -11.93
C TYR A 570 -4.15 1.22 -10.51
N ALA A 571 -3.55 2.17 -9.78
CA ALA A 571 -3.90 2.39 -8.39
C ALA A 571 -5.20 3.19 -8.22
N HIS A 572 -5.65 3.87 -9.29
CA HIS A 572 -6.81 4.75 -9.27
C HIS A 572 -7.52 4.81 -10.64
N PRO A 573 -8.86 4.73 -10.69
CA PRO A 573 -9.61 4.75 -11.96
C PRO A 573 -9.40 6.03 -12.79
N ALA A 574 -9.02 7.13 -12.15
CA ALA A 574 -8.71 8.39 -12.84
C ALA A 574 -7.56 8.25 -13.87
N GLU A 575 -6.64 7.30 -13.71
CA GLU A 575 -5.58 7.10 -14.72
C GLU A 575 -6.16 6.57 -16.04
N TRP A 576 -7.13 5.64 -15.96
CA TRP A 576 -7.84 5.18 -17.14
C TRP A 576 -8.71 6.28 -17.74
N LEU A 577 -9.42 7.04 -16.90
CA LEU A 577 -10.17 8.22 -17.33
C LEU A 577 -9.28 9.22 -18.08
N SER A 578 -8.13 9.61 -17.52
CA SER A 578 -7.20 10.54 -18.18
C SER A 578 -6.67 9.99 -19.51
N THR A 579 -6.48 8.68 -19.61
CA THR A 579 -6.04 8.03 -20.86
C THR A 579 -7.16 8.03 -21.92
N LEU A 580 -8.42 7.82 -21.51
CA LEU A 580 -9.59 7.91 -22.39
C LEU A 580 -9.85 9.35 -22.86
N GLU A 581 -9.71 10.33 -21.97
CA GLU A 581 -9.83 11.75 -22.31
C GLU A 581 -8.74 12.16 -23.31
N TYR A 582 -7.51 11.68 -23.13
CA TYR A 582 -6.45 11.84 -24.12
C TYR A 582 -6.81 11.19 -25.47
N ALA A 583 -7.32 9.96 -25.46
CA ALA A 583 -7.77 9.26 -26.66
C ALA A 583 -8.87 10.04 -27.42
N GLN A 584 -9.84 10.62 -26.68
CA GLN A 584 -10.87 11.47 -27.25
C GLN A 584 -10.28 12.76 -27.85
N ASN A 585 -9.37 13.43 -27.13
CA ASN A 585 -8.76 14.68 -27.58
C ASN A 585 -7.94 14.51 -28.86
N ILE A 586 -7.38 13.33 -29.12
CA ILE A 586 -6.60 13.06 -30.34
C ILE A 586 -7.49 12.65 -31.52
N GLY A 587 -8.81 12.50 -31.34
CA GLY A 587 -9.79 12.23 -32.41
C GLY A 587 -10.51 10.88 -32.34
N ILE A 588 -10.42 10.13 -31.24
CA ILE A 588 -11.18 8.88 -31.07
C ILE A 588 -12.56 9.20 -30.48
N ASP A 589 -13.55 9.47 -31.34
CA ASP A 589 -14.86 10.02 -30.93
C ASP A 589 -15.77 9.05 -30.14
N ALA A 590 -15.62 7.73 -30.34
CA ALA A 590 -16.51 6.70 -29.78
C ALA A 590 -16.25 6.36 -28.29
N LEU A 591 -15.89 7.36 -27.48
CA LEU A 591 -15.47 7.18 -26.07
C LEU A 591 -16.35 7.90 -25.05
N SER A 592 -17.27 8.77 -25.47
CA SER A 592 -18.10 9.56 -24.54
C SER A 592 -18.92 8.72 -23.55
N ASP A 593 -19.44 7.58 -24.01
CA ASP A 593 -20.23 6.64 -23.19
C ASP A 593 -19.37 5.87 -22.18
N ILE A 594 -18.06 5.79 -22.42
CA ILE A 594 -17.07 5.19 -21.52
C ILE A 594 -16.56 6.23 -20.52
N ILE A 595 -16.27 7.45 -20.98
CA ILE A 595 -15.74 8.55 -20.18
C ILE A 595 -16.76 9.04 -19.13
N THR A 596 -18.02 9.23 -19.54
CA THR A 596 -19.03 9.89 -18.69
C THR A 596 -19.26 9.18 -17.35
N PRO A 597 -19.44 7.85 -17.28
CA PRO A 597 -19.56 7.14 -16.01
C PRO A 597 -18.34 7.29 -15.12
N LEU A 598 -17.13 7.30 -15.70
CA LEU A 598 -15.87 7.32 -14.95
C LEU A 598 -15.56 8.69 -14.32
N LYS A 599 -16.21 9.78 -14.74
CA LYS A 599 -15.97 11.13 -14.20
C LYS A 599 -16.14 11.24 -12.68
N LYS A 600 -16.97 10.39 -12.06
CA LYS A 600 -17.12 10.37 -10.60
C LYS A 600 -15.83 9.98 -9.84
N TRP A 601 -14.91 9.31 -10.54
CA TRP A 601 -13.61 8.86 -10.01
C TRP A 601 -12.46 9.80 -10.34
N GLN A 602 -12.71 11.01 -10.84
CA GLN A 602 -11.66 11.98 -11.12
C GLN A 602 -10.87 12.36 -9.86
N PHE A 603 -9.60 12.73 -10.03
CA PHE A 603 -8.79 13.23 -8.92
C PHE A 603 -9.37 14.53 -8.34
N ALA A 604 -9.06 14.79 -7.07
CA ALA A 604 -9.37 16.06 -6.46
C ALA A 604 -8.56 17.20 -7.12
N ASN A 605 -9.23 18.32 -7.39
CA ASN A 605 -8.56 19.55 -7.81
C ASN A 605 -7.51 19.93 -6.75
N GLY A 606 -6.27 20.15 -7.19
CA GLY A 606 -5.17 20.49 -6.27
C GLY A 606 -4.61 19.34 -5.45
N ALA A 607 -4.90 18.07 -5.80
CA ALA A 607 -4.16 16.94 -5.26
C ALA A 607 -2.65 17.17 -5.45
N GLY A 608 -1.92 17.31 -4.35
CA GLY A 608 -0.47 17.55 -4.37
C GLY A 608 0.32 16.32 -4.80
N GLU A 609 -0.30 15.15 -4.73
CA GLU A 609 0.28 13.88 -5.13
C GLU A 609 -0.83 12.91 -5.54
N ILE A 610 -0.63 12.21 -6.66
CA ILE A 610 -1.60 11.28 -7.22
C ILE A 610 -1.02 9.86 -7.29
N PRO A 611 -1.82 8.83 -6.95
CA PRO A 611 -1.47 7.43 -7.16
C PRO A 611 -1.61 7.09 -8.64
N LEU A 612 -0.61 6.39 -9.19
CA LEU A 612 -0.54 6.07 -10.62
C LEU A 612 -0.86 4.60 -10.84
N TYR A 613 0.09 3.73 -10.51
CA TYR A 613 0.01 2.30 -10.74
C TYR A 613 0.48 1.53 -9.52
N ARG A 614 0.18 0.24 -9.54
CA ARG A 614 0.47 -0.72 -8.48
C ARG A 614 0.85 -2.05 -9.10
N ARG A 615 1.59 -2.86 -8.35
CA ARG A 615 1.71 -4.27 -8.68
C ARG A 615 0.36 -4.97 -8.42
N HIS A 616 0.08 -6.06 -9.12
CA HIS A 616 -1.17 -6.82 -8.99
C HIS A 616 -1.47 -7.29 -7.55
N ASP A 617 -0.43 -7.46 -6.72
CA ASP A 617 -0.53 -7.82 -5.29
C ASP A 617 -0.77 -6.61 -4.38
N GLY A 618 -0.78 -5.38 -4.93
CA GLY A 618 -0.95 -4.12 -4.20
C GLY A 618 0.25 -3.71 -3.35
N GLN A 619 1.35 -4.48 -3.33
CA GLN A 619 2.46 -4.25 -2.40
C GLN A 619 3.39 -3.11 -2.84
N TYR A 620 3.39 -2.81 -4.14
CA TYR A 620 4.07 -1.64 -4.70
C TYR A 620 3.05 -0.60 -5.09
N LEU A 621 3.32 0.66 -4.75
CA LEU A 621 2.50 1.81 -5.12
C LEU A 621 3.38 2.89 -5.71
N TRP A 622 3.12 3.29 -6.96
CA TRP A 622 3.75 4.45 -7.57
C TRP A 622 2.87 5.68 -7.47
N THR A 623 3.52 6.82 -7.22
CA THR A 623 2.89 8.13 -7.10
C THR A 623 3.67 9.18 -7.88
N SER A 624 3.00 10.27 -8.25
CA SER A 624 3.66 11.46 -8.77
C SER A 624 3.05 12.72 -8.17
N SER A 625 3.92 13.62 -7.72
CA SER A 625 3.55 14.92 -7.18
C SER A 625 3.32 16.00 -8.25
N TYR A 626 3.69 15.73 -9.51
CA TYR A 626 3.70 16.78 -10.56
C TYR A 626 2.93 16.41 -11.82
N LEU A 627 2.69 15.12 -12.09
CA LEU A 627 1.95 14.71 -13.29
C LEU A 627 0.54 15.32 -13.35
N SER A 628 -0.16 15.40 -12.21
CA SER A 628 -1.45 16.08 -12.13
C SER A 628 -1.36 17.58 -12.46
N ALA A 629 -0.27 18.25 -12.07
CA ALA A 629 -0.04 19.65 -12.42
C ALA A 629 0.22 19.82 -13.91
N LEU A 630 1.04 18.94 -14.51
CA LEU A 630 1.33 18.94 -15.95
C LEU A 630 0.07 18.71 -16.79
N ARG A 631 -0.78 17.74 -16.42
CA ARG A 631 -2.08 17.50 -17.07
C ARG A 631 -3.03 18.71 -16.99
N ARG A 632 -2.95 19.52 -15.92
CA ARG A 632 -3.74 20.77 -15.82
C ARG A 632 -3.17 21.87 -16.70
N CYS A 633 -1.85 22.02 -16.74
CA CYS A 633 -1.20 23.01 -17.60
C CYS A 633 -1.54 22.75 -19.07
N SER A 634 -1.52 21.50 -19.54
CA SER A 634 -1.81 21.18 -20.93
C SER A 634 -3.22 21.60 -21.37
N VAL A 635 -4.22 21.47 -20.49
CA VAL A 635 -5.61 21.92 -20.77
C VAL A 635 -5.72 23.45 -20.86
N LEU A 636 -4.84 24.18 -20.16
CA LEU A 636 -4.85 25.65 -20.13
C LEU A 636 -4.04 26.29 -21.28
N TYR A 637 -3.10 25.56 -21.86
CA TYR A 637 -2.18 26.05 -22.91
C TYR A 637 -2.50 25.51 -24.31
N ASP A 638 -3.73 25.04 -24.55
CA ASP A 638 -4.23 24.60 -25.85
C ASP A 638 -3.93 25.64 -26.94
N THR A 639 -2.81 25.44 -27.64
CA THR A 639 -2.29 26.32 -28.68
C THR A 639 -2.14 25.47 -29.92
N LYS A 640 -3.17 25.58 -30.78
CA LYS A 640 -3.26 25.17 -32.18
C LYS A 640 -2.11 24.30 -32.71
N ASP A 641 -2.46 23.07 -33.07
CA ASP A 641 -1.69 22.19 -33.96
C ASP A 641 -0.95 22.99 -35.03
N THR A 642 0.36 23.11 -34.85
CA THR A 642 1.29 23.67 -35.82
C THR A 642 2.34 22.61 -36.12
N TYR A 643 1.88 21.45 -36.59
CA TYR A 643 2.75 20.50 -37.28
C TYR A 643 2.50 20.63 -38.79
N GLU A 644 3.29 21.48 -39.44
CA GLU A 644 3.68 21.17 -40.81
C GLU A 644 4.54 19.91 -40.74
N HIS A 645 4.02 18.81 -41.29
CA HIS A 645 4.77 17.57 -41.44
C HIS A 645 6.14 17.88 -42.07
N LEU A 646 7.22 17.66 -41.33
CA LEU A 646 8.55 17.58 -41.92
C LEU A 646 8.55 16.36 -42.83
N SER A 647 8.38 16.64 -44.13
CA SER A 647 8.38 15.73 -45.27
C SER A 647 9.71 15.02 -45.46
#